data_AF-A0A2N1HZT3-F1
#
_entry.id   AF-A0A2N1HZT3-F1
#
_cell.length_a   1.000
_cell.length_b   1.000
_cell.length_c   1.000
_cell.angle_alpha   90.00
_cell.angle_beta   90.00
_cell.angle_gamma   90.00
#
_symmetry.space_group_name_H-M   'P 1'
#
loop_
_entity.id
_entity.type
_entity.pdbx_description
1 polymer ?
#
loop_
_entity_poly.entity_id
_entity_poly.type
_entity_poly.pdbx_seq_one_letter_code
_entity_poly.pdbx_strand_id
1 'polypeptide(L)'
;MLYIDPNVCIDCNACITACPERAIYSESSVPSLMQDFIALNAEKSQIYPVITQSIGHDVAVSPMASFSGHFAVIGSGPAGFYTAEEILKQMPLAKVDMFERLPTPFGLVRYGVAPDHPRIKSVSSSFDRIAENERFRFFGNVELGRDIQRTDLLEQYDGVVYATGGSKSRALSIPGAELPNIFGSSTFVGWYNGHPDQSQLSVDLSLQTAVVIGMGNVALDIARMLVLSPEQLEKTDVADEALSAFKQSSVQEVILIARRGIAQAAFTPKELEQLMGLDDVDLIIDPNDLALDLQTIEQTELPEFSEVKQNINLLKEISQRQQADNIQENKKRIRFMFCHSPDYIDNDVNGHKTLHLTRNEIIRDDAGRISIKTTHEKSLINANLIVHAIGYQGDAIENVAFDEQRGVILNQQGRVDIVNHSSKDNSEGSALNQEYTAGWIKRGASGVIGSNKHCAHDTVNQLITDLVNANTVTTKLISQDMTDLLDKRNVEYISFSDWQLLDQHEQVQGDLVGRPRRKVTNINTMLHIIRDARVANLAKEQERTNLPVKTHLRNCTLCEAMCGVQIKYQGDEILSIAGDKDDPHSGGHICPKGYSLQDLHNDPDRLKTPMQKVDGQWLPISWDDALDRVSNEIVNIQSKYGNDAISGYIGNPASHSFGILMAVGKFRKALGSKNMHSGGSLDQMPHQLMSYLMFGHGQLFTIPDIDRTDYMLMLGANPAASNGSLMSAGDVLKRLESIKERGGKFILVDPRRTESARYASEHLFIKPGTDPLFIYGLIQYIIQQALYEPAHLTQMLDGFDQLLGMFDQFSLAEISDVCGISEDNIKRIATDFAAAEGAICYGRMGLSTQNFSALNHWLVNILNIITGNLDRKGGMMFTKPAVDTGIQASTAGSFAKFHSRVRGLPEFSRELPTAILAEEMLTPGEGQVKGFICIAGNPVLSVPNGRQLDEALNNLDFMVSVDFFLNETSRHADIILPPTGPLEHEHFDIVFNLLAVRNVAKYSEALFEHRDDTRSDFDIMFGLTQRINQLKHGIINIKKQPEMTMEQILDYSLRSGPYGKSFTSYESGKEISHDYGLSLDVLKQYPHGLDLGPLKPCLPNHLFTKDKLIHLLPDPILDDLQRMKAQFSSKTATSLMMISRRDLRTNNSWMHNSQRLIKGKDRCALLIHPEDAKEKGVVDRGQAYLKSRVGELKVDVLITEDVMRGVVCLPHGWGHDREGIALRVAQTNPGVSMNDLTDDQRVDSMSGNAIFNGIPVEIAPC
;
A
#
# COMPACT_ATOMS: atom_id res chain seq x y z
N MET A 1 -21.47 -16.77 -27.99
CA MET A 1 -20.96 -15.47 -27.54
C MET A 1 -21.42 -15.28 -26.11
N LEU A 2 -20.46 -15.09 -25.21
CA LEU A 2 -20.71 -14.75 -23.81
C LEU A 2 -20.89 -13.23 -23.75
N TYR A 3 -22.02 -12.78 -23.20
CA TYR A 3 -22.28 -11.36 -23.00
C TYR A 3 -22.28 -11.10 -21.49
N ILE A 4 -21.32 -10.31 -21.05
CA ILE A 4 -21.20 -9.93 -19.65
C ILE A 4 -22.05 -8.69 -19.47
N ASP A 5 -23.11 -8.76 -18.65
CA ASP A 5 -23.90 -7.57 -18.32
C ASP A 5 -23.00 -6.58 -17.57
N PRO A 6 -22.62 -5.44 -18.18
CA PRO A 6 -21.70 -4.50 -17.56
C PRO A 6 -22.29 -3.85 -16.31
N ASN A 7 -23.62 -3.79 -16.15
CA ASN A 7 -24.27 -3.20 -14.99
C ASN A 7 -24.26 -4.12 -13.75
N VAL A 8 -24.17 -5.45 -13.96
CA VAL A 8 -24.10 -6.47 -12.90
C VAL A 8 -22.66 -6.97 -12.69
N CYS A 9 -21.84 -6.87 -13.74
CA CYS A 9 -20.44 -7.27 -13.72
C CYS A 9 -19.68 -6.51 -12.63
N ILE A 10 -18.84 -7.27 -11.95
CA ILE A 10 -18.29 -6.88 -10.68
C ILE A 10 -16.79 -6.56 -10.82
N ASP A 11 -16.17 -6.76 -11.99
CA ASP A 11 -14.72 -6.56 -12.21
C ASP A 11 -13.83 -7.29 -11.18
N CYS A 12 -14.34 -8.42 -10.68
CA CYS A 12 -13.56 -9.32 -9.83
C CYS A 12 -12.47 -10.07 -10.60
N ASN A 13 -12.40 -9.89 -11.93
CA ASN A 13 -11.51 -10.56 -12.86
C ASN A 13 -11.59 -12.10 -12.86
N ALA A 14 -12.56 -12.68 -12.15
CA ALA A 14 -12.78 -14.12 -12.14
C ALA A 14 -13.17 -14.67 -13.52
N CYS A 15 -13.85 -13.84 -14.34
CA CYS A 15 -14.16 -14.16 -15.73
C CYS A 15 -12.99 -13.91 -16.69
N ILE A 16 -12.02 -13.05 -16.34
CA ILE A 16 -10.82 -12.78 -17.16
C ILE A 16 -9.92 -14.01 -17.17
N THR A 17 -9.72 -14.66 -16.02
CA THR A 17 -9.00 -15.93 -15.92
C THR A 17 -9.71 -17.08 -16.63
N ALA A 18 -11.01 -16.91 -16.89
CA ALA A 18 -11.84 -17.82 -17.68
C ALA A 18 -11.99 -17.38 -19.15
N CYS A 19 -11.34 -16.29 -19.58
CA CYS A 19 -11.37 -15.80 -20.95
C CYS A 19 -10.07 -16.18 -21.69
N PRO A 20 -10.13 -17.13 -22.62
CA PRO A 20 -8.94 -17.70 -23.27
C PRO A 20 -8.26 -16.78 -24.26
N GLU A 21 -9.04 -15.94 -24.95
CA GLU A 21 -8.56 -14.95 -25.91
C GLU A 21 -8.20 -13.62 -25.23
N ARG A 22 -8.35 -13.55 -23.90
CA ARG A 22 -8.28 -12.30 -23.10
C ARG A 22 -9.13 -11.17 -23.71
N ALA A 23 -10.22 -11.52 -24.36
CA ALA A 23 -11.19 -10.59 -24.96
C ALA A 23 -12.13 -9.97 -23.91
N ILE A 24 -12.11 -10.48 -22.67
CA ILE A 24 -12.81 -9.88 -21.53
C ILE A 24 -11.85 -8.91 -20.86
N TYR A 25 -12.14 -7.65 -21.06
CA TYR A 25 -11.53 -6.55 -20.33
C TYR A 25 -12.52 -6.09 -19.27
N SER A 26 -12.02 -5.51 -18.17
CA SER A 26 -12.86 -4.55 -17.46
C SER A 26 -13.26 -3.50 -18.49
N GLU A 27 -14.48 -2.98 -18.43
CA GLU A 27 -14.95 -2.04 -19.47
C GLU A 27 -14.02 -0.80 -19.58
N SER A 28 -13.30 -0.46 -18.50
CA SER A 28 -12.21 0.53 -18.46
C SER A 28 -10.97 0.23 -19.28
N SER A 29 -10.72 -1.06 -19.54
CA SER A 29 -9.50 -1.57 -20.17
C SER A 29 -9.79 -2.15 -21.56
N VAL A 30 -11.01 -1.98 -22.09
CA VAL A 30 -11.36 -2.41 -23.45
C VAL A 30 -10.53 -1.61 -24.45
N PRO A 31 -9.70 -2.25 -25.29
CA PRO A 31 -8.90 -1.57 -26.30
C PRO A 31 -9.76 -0.70 -27.21
N SER A 32 -9.21 0.41 -27.69
CA SER A 32 -9.94 1.37 -28.54
C SER A 32 -10.59 0.74 -29.77
N LEU A 33 -9.98 -0.31 -30.32
CA LEU A 33 -10.50 -1.08 -31.46
C LEU A 33 -11.69 -2.02 -31.11
N MET A 34 -12.06 -2.16 -29.83
CA MET A 34 -13.07 -3.11 -29.33
C MET A 34 -14.19 -2.43 -28.51
N GLN A 35 -14.20 -1.10 -28.44
CA GLN A 35 -15.17 -0.31 -27.66
C GLN A 35 -16.64 -0.63 -27.99
N ASP A 36 -16.95 -0.92 -29.26
CA ASP A 36 -18.31 -1.23 -29.72
C ASP A 36 -18.91 -2.49 -29.05
N PHE A 37 -18.09 -3.38 -28.49
CA PHE A 37 -18.54 -4.58 -27.79
C PHE A 37 -19.15 -4.29 -26.41
N ILE A 38 -18.90 -3.12 -25.81
CA ILE A 38 -19.48 -2.71 -24.52
C ILE A 38 -21.01 -2.57 -24.67
N ALA A 39 -21.46 -1.80 -25.66
CA ALA A 39 -22.88 -1.62 -25.96
C ALA A 39 -23.53 -2.94 -26.39
N LEU A 40 -22.83 -3.75 -27.17
CA LEU A 40 -23.30 -5.08 -27.59
C LEU A 40 -23.49 -6.03 -26.39
N ASN A 41 -22.59 -6.00 -25.41
CA ASN A 41 -22.70 -6.79 -24.18
C ASN A 41 -23.89 -6.35 -23.31
N ALA A 42 -24.10 -5.04 -23.16
CA ALA A 42 -25.25 -4.48 -22.43
C ALA A 42 -26.59 -4.86 -23.09
N GLU A 43 -26.69 -4.76 -24.42
CA GLU A 43 -27.92 -5.09 -25.15
C GLU A 43 -28.20 -6.59 -25.15
N LYS A 44 -27.19 -7.43 -25.44
CA LYS A 44 -27.39 -8.86 -25.62
C LYS A 44 -27.51 -9.62 -24.30
N SER A 45 -26.83 -9.19 -23.23
CA SER A 45 -26.91 -9.86 -21.91
C SER A 45 -28.31 -9.85 -21.28
N GLN A 46 -29.16 -8.87 -21.61
CA GLN A 46 -30.56 -8.80 -21.17
C GLN A 46 -31.50 -9.80 -21.87
N ILE A 47 -31.08 -10.29 -23.04
CA ILE A 47 -31.92 -11.11 -23.94
C ILE A 47 -31.56 -12.60 -23.80
N TYR A 48 -30.35 -12.92 -23.36
CA TYR A 48 -29.87 -14.29 -23.14
C TYR A 48 -30.00 -14.72 -21.66
N PRO A 49 -30.24 -16.01 -21.38
CA PRO A 49 -30.48 -16.49 -20.02
C PRO A 49 -29.26 -16.34 -19.09
N VAL A 50 -29.51 -15.93 -17.84
CA VAL A 50 -28.48 -15.75 -16.80
C VAL A 50 -27.91 -17.11 -16.36
N ILE A 51 -26.58 -17.21 -16.33
CA ILE A 51 -25.85 -18.40 -15.88
C ILE A 51 -25.96 -18.48 -14.34
N THR A 52 -26.90 -19.27 -13.83
CA THR A 52 -27.27 -19.36 -12.39
C THR A 52 -26.72 -20.60 -11.68
N GLN A 53 -26.11 -21.52 -12.43
CA GLN A 53 -25.37 -22.66 -11.92
C GLN A 53 -24.01 -22.67 -12.60
N SER A 54 -22.95 -23.05 -11.86
CA SER A 54 -21.70 -23.46 -12.49
C SER A 54 -21.97 -24.77 -13.23
N ILE A 55 -22.38 -24.65 -14.49
CA ILE A 55 -22.16 -25.70 -15.46
C ILE A 55 -20.68 -25.58 -15.74
N GLY A 56 -19.88 -26.52 -15.24
CA GLY A 56 -18.50 -26.63 -15.66
C GLY A 56 -18.50 -26.92 -17.15
N HIS A 57 -18.46 -25.88 -17.98
CA HIS A 57 -18.09 -25.95 -19.38
C HIS A 57 -17.61 -24.58 -19.89
N ASP A 58 -16.32 -24.60 -20.22
CA ASP A 58 -15.70 -23.94 -21.36
C ASP A 58 -15.61 -22.40 -21.32
N VAL A 59 -14.70 -21.89 -20.46
CA VAL A 59 -13.55 -21.07 -20.93
C VAL A 59 -13.31 -21.53 -22.35
N ALA A 60 -13.37 -20.75 -23.45
CA ALA A 60 -13.07 -21.37 -24.75
C ALA A 60 -11.73 -22.09 -24.54
N VAL A 61 -11.79 -23.40 -24.48
CA VAL A 61 -10.81 -24.13 -23.68
C VAL A 61 -9.60 -23.82 -24.53
N SER A 62 -8.56 -23.13 -23.99
CA SER A 62 -7.21 -23.47 -24.45
C SER A 62 -7.35 -24.97 -24.56
N PRO A 63 -7.28 -25.62 -25.73
CA PRO A 63 -7.80 -26.98 -25.90
C PRO A 63 -7.22 -27.98 -24.87
N MET A 64 -6.24 -27.49 -24.09
CA MET A 64 -5.61 -27.96 -22.87
C MET A 64 -6.07 -27.38 -21.49
N ALA A 65 -7.22 -26.70 -21.29
CA ALA A 65 -7.57 -26.13 -19.97
C ALA A 65 -7.99 -27.20 -18.96
N SER A 66 -8.50 -28.33 -19.46
CA SER A 66 -8.67 -29.58 -18.71
C SER A 66 -7.41 -30.45 -18.68
N PHE A 67 -6.35 -30.04 -19.38
CA PHE A 67 -5.09 -30.77 -19.42
C PHE A 67 -4.35 -30.55 -18.11
N SER A 68 -4.18 -31.65 -17.38
CA SER A 68 -3.40 -31.70 -16.13
C SER A 68 -1.97 -32.15 -16.40
N GLY A 69 -1.39 -31.64 -17.50
CA GLY A 69 -0.04 -32.00 -17.92
C GLY A 69 1.03 -31.54 -16.96
N HIS A 70 2.17 -32.20 -17.02
CA HIS A 70 3.33 -31.89 -16.21
C HIS A 70 4.47 -31.44 -17.11
N PHE A 71 5.00 -30.24 -16.89
CA PHE A 71 6.02 -29.64 -17.74
C PHE A 71 7.31 -29.36 -16.99
N ALA A 72 8.44 -29.62 -17.64
CA ALA A 72 9.76 -29.24 -17.15
C ALA A 72 10.25 -27.96 -17.84
N VAL A 73 10.77 -27.02 -17.07
CA VAL A 73 11.45 -25.81 -17.58
C VAL A 73 12.89 -25.83 -17.09
N ILE A 74 13.85 -25.87 -18.00
CA ILE A 74 15.28 -25.95 -17.68
C ILE A 74 15.91 -24.56 -17.74
N GLY A 75 16.27 -24.01 -16.59
CA GLY A 75 16.85 -22.68 -16.41
C GLY A 75 15.89 -21.72 -15.71
N SER A 76 16.35 -21.07 -14.64
CA SER A 76 15.53 -20.20 -13.78
C SER A 76 15.73 -18.71 -14.03
N GLY A 77 16.24 -18.33 -15.20
CA GLY A 77 16.30 -16.94 -15.63
C GLY A 77 14.92 -16.37 -16.02
N PRO A 78 14.86 -15.10 -16.46
CA PRO A 78 13.62 -14.48 -16.92
C PRO A 78 12.85 -15.30 -17.97
N ALA A 79 13.55 -15.94 -18.91
CA ALA A 79 12.93 -16.78 -19.92
C ALA A 79 12.16 -17.96 -19.29
N GLY A 80 12.76 -18.65 -18.32
CA GLY A 80 12.13 -19.76 -17.62
C GLY A 80 10.89 -19.32 -16.83
N PHE A 81 11.00 -18.25 -16.04
CA PHE A 81 9.87 -17.73 -15.26
C PHE A 81 8.71 -17.25 -16.13
N TYR A 82 8.98 -16.57 -17.24
CA TYR A 82 7.92 -16.19 -18.18
C TYR A 82 7.31 -17.40 -18.89
N THR A 83 8.09 -18.45 -19.19
CA THR A 83 7.55 -19.71 -19.71
C THR A 83 6.65 -20.40 -18.70
N ALA A 84 7.06 -20.50 -17.44
CA ALA A 84 6.24 -21.07 -16.37
C ALA A 84 4.95 -20.28 -16.17
N GLU A 85 5.04 -18.94 -16.13
CA GLU A 85 3.87 -18.06 -16.03
C GLU A 85 2.90 -18.30 -17.19
N GLU A 86 3.41 -18.44 -18.42
CA GLU A 86 2.56 -18.63 -19.59
C GLU A 86 1.93 -20.03 -19.65
N ILE A 87 2.67 -21.08 -19.28
CA ILE A 87 2.11 -22.44 -19.14
C ILE A 87 0.96 -22.43 -18.13
N LEU A 88 1.17 -21.85 -16.94
CA LEU A 88 0.16 -21.80 -15.89
C LEU A 88 -1.06 -20.93 -16.26
N LYS A 89 -0.86 -19.92 -17.11
CA LYS A 89 -1.96 -19.09 -17.64
C LYS A 89 -2.77 -19.82 -18.71
N GLN A 90 -2.13 -20.54 -19.62
CA GLN A 90 -2.81 -21.20 -20.73
C GLN A 90 -3.26 -22.64 -20.42
N MET A 91 -2.68 -23.28 -19.40
CA MET A 91 -3.01 -24.61 -18.90
C MET A 91 -3.15 -24.58 -17.37
N PRO A 92 -4.27 -24.08 -16.83
CA PRO A 92 -4.40 -23.80 -15.38
C PRO A 92 -4.34 -25.03 -14.47
N LEU A 93 -4.58 -26.23 -15.01
CA LEU A 93 -4.46 -27.50 -14.27
C LEU A 93 -3.07 -28.12 -14.39
N ALA A 94 -2.20 -27.58 -15.23
CA ALA A 94 -0.85 -28.09 -15.42
C ALA A 94 0.03 -27.82 -14.20
N LYS A 95 1.05 -28.67 -14.05
CA LYS A 95 2.14 -28.48 -13.09
C LYS A 95 3.41 -28.10 -13.83
N VAL A 96 4.22 -27.24 -13.24
CA VAL A 96 5.51 -26.82 -13.80
C VAL A 96 6.62 -27.08 -12.79
N ASP A 97 7.59 -27.90 -13.19
CA ASP A 97 8.84 -28.11 -12.47
C ASP A 97 9.95 -27.33 -13.16
N MET A 98 10.56 -26.39 -12.45
CA MET A 98 11.67 -25.60 -12.94
C MET A 98 12.99 -26.09 -12.37
N PHE A 99 13.96 -26.39 -13.22
CA PHE A 99 15.27 -26.90 -12.83
C PHE A 99 16.35 -25.85 -13.01
N GLU A 100 17.21 -25.71 -12.00
CA GLU A 100 18.34 -24.79 -12.01
C GLU A 100 19.58 -25.49 -11.46
N ARG A 101 20.71 -25.34 -12.17
CA ARG A 101 21.99 -25.93 -11.76
C ARG A 101 22.50 -25.34 -10.45
N LEU A 102 22.23 -24.06 -10.20
CA LEU A 102 22.63 -23.37 -8.99
C LEU A 102 21.57 -23.49 -7.87
N PRO A 103 21.95 -23.41 -6.59
CA PRO A 103 20.99 -23.30 -5.48
C PRO A 103 20.08 -22.06 -5.56
N THR A 104 20.47 -21.05 -6.34
CA THR A 104 19.84 -19.73 -6.40
C THR A 104 19.13 -19.50 -7.74
N PRO A 105 17.89 -19.00 -7.77
CA PRO A 105 17.15 -18.72 -8.98
C PRO A 105 17.52 -17.36 -9.62
N PHE A 106 16.74 -16.98 -10.65
CA PHE A 106 16.70 -15.69 -11.35
C PHE A 106 17.79 -15.42 -12.38
N GLY A 107 18.78 -16.33 -12.52
CA GLY A 107 19.76 -16.32 -13.60
C GLY A 107 20.35 -14.92 -13.88
N LEU A 108 20.04 -14.33 -15.05
CA LEU A 108 20.52 -13.00 -15.45
C LEU A 108 20.27 -11.93 -14.39
N VAL A 109 19.11 -11.90 -13.74
CA VAL A 109 18.78 -10.82 -12.79
C VAL A 109 19.74 -10.82 -11.60
N ARG A 110 20.17 -12.02 -11.18
CA ARG A 110 21.11 -12.19 -10.07
C ARG A 110 22.57 -12.08 -10.50
N TYR A 111 22.93 -12.69 -11.64
CA TYR A 111 24.31 -12.90 -12.05
C TYR A 111 24.79 -12.09 -13.27
N GLY A 112 23.88 -11.45 -14.00
CA GLY A 112 24.19 -10.74 -15.25
C GLY A 112 23.85 -9.25 -15.27
N VAL A 113 22.98 -8.76 -14.38
CA VAL A 113 22.70 -7.33 -14.20
C VAL A 113 23.74 -6.73 -13.25
N ALA A 114 24.32 -5.59 -13.62
CA ALA A 114 25.35 -4.93 -12.81
C ALA A 114 24.84 -4.59 -11.37
N PRO A 115 25.71 -4.63 -10.34
CA PRO A 115 25.32 -4.35 -8.96
C PRO A 115 24.70 -2.99 -8.69
N ASP A 116 25.06 -1.99 -9.47
CA ASP A 116 24.60 -0.60 -9.36
C ASP A 116 23.25 -0.33 -10.05
N HIS A 117 22.56 -1.40 -10.50
CA HIS A 117 21.26 -1.36 -11.17
C HIS A 117 20.09 -1.92 -10.33
N PRO A 118 19.81 -1.38 -9.12
CA PRO A 118 18.79 -1.95 -8.23
C PRO A 118 17.38 -1.91 -8.84
N ARG A 119 17.05 -0.89 -9.66
CA ARG A 119 15.75 -0.78 -10.32
C ARG A 119 15.48 -1.91 -11.31
N ILE A 120 16.47 -2.37 -12.06
CA ILE A 120 16.30 -3.49 -13.01
C ILE A 120 16.09 -4.80 -12.24
N LYS A 121 16.74 -4.94 -11.07
CA LYS A 121 16.61 -6.10 -10.20
C LYS A 121 15.23 -6.24 -9.54
N SER A 122 14.41 -5.18 -9.54
CA SER A 122 13.02 -5.20 -9.03
C SER A 122 12.08 -6.16 -9.76
N VAL A 123 12.44 -6.61 -10.98
CA VAL A 123 11.65 -7.63 -11.71
C VAL A 123 11.57 -8.96 -10.95
N SER A 124 12.53 -9.23 -10.04
CA SER A 124 12.51 -10.41 -9.15
C SER A 124 11.20 -10.55 -8.38
N SER A 125 10.59 -9.45 -7.92
CA SER A 125 9.30 -9.48 -7.22
C SER A 125 8.16 -10.07 -8.05
N SER A 126 8.21 -9.94 -9.38
CA SER A 126 7.25 -10.60 -10.27
C SER A 126 7.49 -12.11 -10.37
N PHE A 127 8.75 -12.55 -10.26
CA PHE A 127 9.12 -13.97 -10.28
C PHE A 127 8.80 -14.65 -8.96
N ASP A 128 8.97 -13.96 -7.83
CA ASP A 128 8.53 -14.43 -6.51
C ASP A 128 7.03 -14.79 -6.55
N ARG A 129 6.18 -13.91 -7.07
CA ARG A 129 4.74 -14.16 -7.24
C ARG A 129 4.41 -15.35 -8.14
N ILE A 130 5.23 -15.63 -9.15
CA ILE A 130 5.06 -16.83 -10.00
C ILE A 130 5.43 -18.09 -9.19
N ALA A 131 6.50 -18.02 -8.40
CA ALA A 131 6.96 -19.12 -7.57
C ALA A 131 6.02 -19.47 -6.41
N GLU A 132 5.22 -18.51 -5.95
CA GLU A 132 4.17 -18.70 -4.93
C GLU A 132 2.95 -19.51 -5.42
N ASN A 133 2.87 -19.83 -6.72
CA ASN A 133 1.77 -20.64 -7.26
C ASN A 133 1.87 -22.10 -6.78
N GLU A 134 0.77 -22.66 -6.23
CA GLU A 134 0.71 -24.04 -5.72
C GLU A 134 1.08 -25.14 -6.75
N ARG A 135 1.06 -24.81 -8.05
CA ARG A 135 1.35 -25.74 -9.16
C ARG A 135 2.75 -25.57 -9.73
N PHE A 136 3.54 -24.66 -9.18
CA PHE A 136 4.92 -24.44 -9.54
C PHE A 136 5.83 -25.09 -8.50
N ARG A 137 6.85 -25.84 -8.95
CA ARG A 137 7.94 -26.33 -8.08
C ARG A 137 9.28 -25.90 -8.66
N PHE A 138 10.17 -25.49 -7.77
CA PHE A 138 11.55 -25.15 -8.11
C PHE A 138 12.48 -26.24 -7.60
N PHE A 139 13.43 -26.65 -8.44
CA PHE A 139 14.49 -27.61 -8.18
C PHE A 139 15.84 -26.98 -8.51
N GLY A 140 16.36 -26.19 -7.56
CA GLY A 140 17.72 -25.66 -7.59
C GLY A 140 18.76 -26.70 -7.20
N ASN A 141 20.02 -26.44 -7.53
CA ASN A 141 21.14 -27.38 -7.40
C ASN A 141 20.98 -28.69 -8.20
N VAL A 142 20.19 -28.67 -9.28
CA VAL A 142 19.93 -29.82 -10.15
C VAL A 142 20.36 -29.50 -11.58
N GLU A 143 21.33 -30.25 -12.10
CA GLU A 143 21.93 -30.01 -13.41
C GLU A 143 21.56 -31.10 -14.43
N LEU A 144 21.11 -30.66 -15.61
CA LEU A 144 20.85 -31.53 -16.76
C LEU A 144 22.17 -32.04 -17.35
N GLY A 145 22.29 -33.38 -17.48
CA GLY A 145 23.49 -34.11 -17.90
C GLY A 145 24.28 -34.68 -16.72
N ARG A 146 24.18 -34.07 -15.53
CA ARG A 146 24.86 -34.54 -14.30
C ARG A 146 23.90 -35.33 -13.39
N ASP A 147 22.82 -34.69 -12.96
CA ASP A 147 21.92 -35.20 -11.94
C ASP A 147 20.66 -35.84 -12.56
N ILE A 148 20.15 -35.18 -13.60
CA ILE A 148 19.05 -35.65 -14.44
C ILE A 148 19.52 -35.75 -15.89
N GLN A 149 19.06 -36.77 -16.61
CA GLN A 149 19.36 -36.98 -18.03
C GLN A 149 18.17 -36.52 -18.87
N ARG A 150 18.42 -36.20 -20.14
CA ARG A 150 17.34 -35.86 -21.09
C ARG A 150 16.25 -36.93 -21.14
N THR A 151 16.63 -38.21 -21.05
CA THR A 151 15.69 -39.34 -21.01
C THR A 151 14.77 -39.29 -19.80
N ASP A 152 15.26 -38.88 -18.64
CA ASP A 152 14.43 -38.77 -17.42
C ASP A 152 13.34 -37.72 -17.59
N LEU A 153 13.69 -36.58 -18.18
CA LEU A 153 12.74 -35.51 -18.46
C LEU A 153 11.68 -35.92 -19.48
N LEU A 154 12.11 -36.58 -20.57
CA LEU A 154 11.20 -37.07 -21.60
C LEU A 154 10.32 -38.24 -21.12
N GLU A 155 10.74 -38.99 -20.11
CA GLU A 155 9.93 -40.05 -19.51
C GLU A 155 8.87 -39.50 -18.56
N GLN A 156 9.17 -38.45 -17.78
CA GLN A 156 8.34 -37.94 -16.67
C GLN A 156 7.44 -36.74 -17.01
N TYR A 157 7.78 -35.96 -18.03
CA TYR A 157 7.04 -34.75 -18.38
C TYR A 157 6.37 -34.87 -19.75
N ASP A 158 5.25 -34.19 -19.91
CA ASP A 158 4.51 -34.08 -21.17
C ASP A 158 5.16 -33.07 -22.14
N GLY A 159 6.04 -32.20 -21.63
CA GLY A 159 6.85 -31.29 -22.43
C GLY A 159 8.03 -30.72 -21.64
N VAL A 160 9.15 -30.54 -22.34
CA VAL A 160 10.40 -30.01 -21.77
C VAL A 160 10.76 -28.71 -22.50
N VAL A 161 10.89 -27.61 -21.77
CA VAL A 161 11.28 -26.30 -22.32
C VAL A 161 12.68 -25.92 -21.85
N TYR A 162 13.63 -25.88 -22.77
CA TYR A 162 14.99 -25.40 -22.52
C TYR A 162 15.02 -23.86 -22.53
N ALA A 163 15.38 -23.26 -21.39
CA ALA A 163 15.41 -21.82 -21.16
C ALA A 163 16.74 -21.34 -20.51
N THR A 164 17.84 -22.08 -20.73
CA THR A 164 19.16 -21.93 -20.08
C THR A 164 19.92 -20.65 -20.43
N GLY A 165 19.43 -19.82 -21.35
CA GLY A 165 20.04 -18.53 -21.71
C GLY A 165 21.41 -18.65 -22.41
N GLY A 166 22.12 -17.53 -22.52
CA GLY A 166 23.48 -17.46 -23.08
C GLY A 166 24.53 -17.42 -21.98
N SER A 167 25.00 -18.57 -21.54
CA SER A 167 25.92 -18.76 -20.40
C SER A 167 27.39 -18.44 -20.73
N LYS A 168 27.78 -18.42 -22.01
CA LYS A 168 29.18 -18.23 -22.45
C LYS A 168 29.34 -17.03 -23.35
N SER A 169 30.46 -16.34 -23.24
CA SER A 169 30.88 -15.33 -24.20
C SER A 169 31.37 -15.98 -25.49
N ARG A 170 31.12 -15.36 -26.63
CA ARG A 170 31.76 -15.76 -27.90
C ARG A 170 33.26 -15.56 -27.81
N ALA A 171 34.02 -16.55 -28.27
CA ALA A 171 35.49 -16.50 -28.26
C ALA A 171 36.03 -15.35 -29.13
N LEU A 172 37.09 -14.70 -28.65
CA LEU A 172 37.83 -13.71 -29.43
C LEU A 172 38.84 -14.44 -30.33
N SER A 173 38.50 -14.61 -31.61
CA SER A 173 39.32 -15.38 -32.57
C SER A 173 40.48 -14.58 -33.18
N ILE A 174 41.41 -14.09 -32.34
CA ILE A 174 42.65 -13.43 -32.77
C ILE A 174 43.86 -14.06 -32.06
N PRO A 175 45.07 -14.03 -32.65
CA PRO A 175 46.26 -14.52 -31.97
C PRO A 175 46.51 -13.79 -30.65
N GLY A 176 46.83 -14.52 -29.58
CA GLY A 176 47.10 -13.97 -28.25
C GLY A 176 45.86 -13.76 -27.37
N ALA A 177 44.67 -14.13 -27.83
CA ALA A 177 43.44 -14.06 -27.03
C ALA A 177 43.42 -15.03 -25.82
N GLU A 178 44.30 -16.02 -25.82
CA GLU A 178 44.50 -17.02 -24.76
C GLU A 178 45.42 -16.57 -23.62
N LEU A 179 46.03 -15.38 -23.75
CA LEU A 179 46.89 -14.82 -22.70
C LEU A 179 46.10 -14.59 -21.39
N PRO A 180 46.75 -14.70 -20.20
CA PRO A 180 46.09 -14.51 -18.90
C PRO A 180 45.50 -13.11 -18.77
N ASN A 181 44.53 -12.89 -17.88
CA ASN A 181 43.87 -11.59 -17.65
C ASN A 181 43.20 -11.00 -18.91
N ILE A 182 42.72 -11.89 -19.79
CA ILE A 182 41.81 -11.61 -20.91
C ILE A 182 40.55 -12.44 -20.67
N PHE A 183 39.38 -11.80 -20.63
CA PHE A 183 38.14 -12.46 -20.22
C PHE A 183 36.99 -12.19 -21.18
N GLY A 184 36.11 -13.16 -21.32
CA GLY A 184 34.79 -12.93 -21.89
C GLY A 184 33.90 -12.16 -20.92
N SER A 185 33.00 -11.33 -21.44
CA SER A 185 32.04 -10.56 -20.64
C SER A 185 31.24 -11.41 -19.63
N SER A 186 30.75 -12.60 -20.01
CA SER A 186 30.06 -13.55 -19.09
C SER A 186 30.89 -13.88 -17.86
N THR A 187 32.19 -14.13 -18.04
CA THR A 187 33.12 -14.50 -16.99
C THR A 187 33.38 -13.33 -16.05
N PHE A 188 33.64 -12.15 -16.62
CA PHE A 188 33.94 -10.94 -15.86
C PHE A 188 32.71 -10.39 -15.11
N VAL A 189 31.54 -10.37 -15.77
CA VAL A 189 30.26 -9.99 -15.16
C VAL A 189 29.86 -10.98 -14.08
N GLY A 190 30.01 -12.29 -14.35
CA GLY A 190 29.78 -13.33 -13.36
C GLY A 190 30.67 -13.16 -12.13
N TRP A 191 31.94 -12.81 -12.30
CA TRP A 191 32.86 -12.56 -11.19
C TRP A 191 32.39 -11.43 -10.28
N TYR A 192 32.12 -10.23 -10.82
CA TYR A 192 31.69 -9.12 -9.95
C TYR A 192 30.28 -9.32 -9.37
N ASN A 193 29.43 -10.13 -10.01
CA ASN A 193 28.11 -10.47 -9.48
C ASN A 193 28.11 -11.67 -8.52
N GLY A 194 29.25 -12.33 -8.33
CA GLY A 194 29.38 -13.47 -7.40
C GLY A 194 28.82 -14.78 -7.95
N HIS A 195 28.86 -14.99 -9.26
CA HIS A 195 28.48 -16.25 -9.87
C HIS A 195 29.44 -17.37 -9.40
N PRO A 196 28.95 -18.53 -8.91
CA PRO A 196 29.80 -19.53 -8.30
C PRO A 196 30.94 -20.06 -9.16
N ASP A 197 30.70 -20.29 -10.45
CA ASP A 197 31.76 -20.72 -11.40
C ASP A 197 32.92 -19.72 -11.52
N GLN A 198 32.71 -18.45 -11.18
CA GLN A 198 33.69 -17.38 -11.30
C GLN A 198 34.20 -16.87 -9.94
N SER A 199 33.83 -17.55 -8.85
CA SER A 199 34.22 -17.18 -7.48
C SER A 199 35.73 -17.22 -7.25
N GLN A 200 36.47 -18.01 -8.03
CA GLN A 200 37.93 -18.13 -7.95
C GLN A 200 38.67 -17.32 -9.02
N LEU A 201 37.96 -16.48 -9.79
CA LEU A 201 38.58 -15.68 -10.85
C LEU A 201 39.49 -14.61 -10.23
N SER A 202 40.78 -14.66 -10.58
CA SER A 202 41.75 -13.62 -10.20
C SER A 202 41.86 -12.61 -11.33
N VAL A 203 41.34 -11.40 -11.10
CA VAL A 203 41.40 -10.27 -12.03
C VAL A 203 42.49 -9.30 -11.58
N ASP A 204 43.46 -9.03 -12.45
CA ASP A 204 44.52 -8.05 -12.19
C ASP A 204 44.10 -6.67 -12.72
N LEU A 205 43.92 -5.72 -11.78
CA LEU A 205 43.53 -4.33 -12.01
C LEU A 205 44.68 -3.34 -11.70
N SER A 206 45.93 -3.80 -11.67
CA SER A 206 47.09 -3.01 -11.21
C SER A 206 47.62 -1.98 -12.22
N LEU A 207 47.25 -2.06 -13.51
CA LEU A 207 47.64 -1.05 -14.50
C LEU A 207 46.53 -0.02 -14.74
N GLN A 208 46.93 1.14 -15.26
CA GLN A 208 46.05 2.28 -15.46
C GLN A 208 45.04 2.13 -16.61
N THR A 209 45.24 1.21 -17.55
CA THR A 209 44.40 1.09 -18.74
C THR A 209 43.77 -0.30 -18.85
N ALA A 210 42.44 -0.32 -19.00
CA ALA A 210 41.64 -1.50 -19.32
C ALA A 210 40.95 -1.34 -20.68
N VAL A 211 40.80 -2.43 -21.42
CA VAL A 211 40.15 -2.43 -22.74
C VAL A 211 38.90 -3.30 -22.70
N VAL A 212 37.80 -2.78 -23.24
CA VAL A 212 36.57 -3.52 -23.45
C VAL A 212 36.27 -3.58 -24.95
N ILE A 213 36.30 -4.78 -25.54
CA ILE A 213 36.01 -4.99 -26.96
C ILE A 213 34.52 -5.27 -27.10
N GLY A 214 33.76 -4.29 -27.55
CA GLY A 214 32.30 -4.34 -27.65
C GLY A 214 31.66 -2.98 -27.39
N MET A 215 30.43 -2.81 -27.86
CA MET A 215 29.69 -1.53 -27.80
C MET A 215 28.19 -1.77 -27.61
N GLY A 216 27.83 -2.60 -26.63
CA GLY A 216 26.46 -2.85 -26.19
C GLY A 216 26.31 -2.63 -24.69
N ASN A 217 25.10 -2.76 -24.14
CA ASN A 217 24.80 -2.47 -22.73
C ASN A 217 25.81 -3.10 -21.74
N VAL A 218 26.11 -4.38 -21.92
CA VAL A 218 27.09 -5.11 -21.09
C VAL A 218 28.49 -4.48 -21.15
N ALA A 219 28.93 -3.99 -22.30
CA ALA A 219 30.23 -3.34 -22.45
C ALA A 219 30.27 -2.02 -21.67
N LEU A 220 29.17 -1.25 -21.71
CA LEU A 220 29.00 -0.01 -20.96
C LEU A 220 28.93 -0.27 -19.45
N ASP A 221 28.24 -1.33 -19.02
CA ASP A 221 28.21 -1.77 -17.62
C ASP A 221 29.60 -2.14 -17.10
N ILE A 222 30.37 -2.92 -17.88
CA ILE A 222 31.75 -3.27 -17.51
C ILE A 222 32.62 -2.01 -17.40
N ALA A 223 32.50 -1.07 -18.35
CA ALA A 223 33.23 0.18 -18.30
C ALA A 223 32.87 1.00 -17.06
N ARG A 224 31.58 1.09 -16.74
CA ARG A 224 31.04 1.78 -15.56
C ARG A 224 31.57 1.17 -14.26
N MET A 225 31.47 -0.15 -14.11
CA MET A 225 31.98 -0.88 -12.94
C MET A 225 33.49 -0.68 -12.70
N LEU A 226 34.29 -0.55 -13.77
CA LEU A 226 35.74 -0.32 -13.68
C LEU A 226 36.10 1.11 -13.21
N VAL A 227 35.23 2.09 -13.45
CA VAL A 227 35.50 3.50 -13.11
C VAL A 227 34.82 3.97 -11.83
N LEU A 228 33.72 3.34 -11.38
CA LEU A 228 33.05 3.69 -10.13
C LEU A 228 34.02 3.73 -8.94
N SER A 229 33.73 4.62 -7.99
CA SER A 229 34.51 4.74 -6.75
C SER A 229 34.26 3.55 -5.83
N PRO A 230 35.24 3.16 -4.99
CA PRO A 230 35.02 2.14 -3.97
C PRO A 230 33.82 2.43 -3.07
N GLU A 231 33.59 3.68 -2.68
CA GLU A 231 32.49 4.12 -1.82
C GLU A 231 31.11 3.90 -2.48
N GLN A 232 31.01 4.10 -3.80
CA GLN A 232 29.79 3.80 -4.54
C GLN A 232 29.55 2.30 -4.63
N LEU A 233 30.59 1.51 -4.92
CA LEU A 233 30.48 0.05 -5.03
C LEU A 233 30.16 -0.62 -3.69
N GLU A 234 30.66 -0.07 -2.57
CA GLU A 234 30.39 -0.54 -1.21
C GLU A 234 28.90 -0.55 -0.87
N LYS A 235 28.08 0.29 -1.50
CA LYS A 235 26.62 0.38 -1.28
C LYS A 235 25.82 -0.59 -2.15
N THR A 236 26.48 -1.39 -2.99
CA THR A 236 25.83 -2.32 -3.95
C THR A 236 25.92 -3.78 -3.52
N ASP A 237 25.28 -4.68 -4.26
CA ASP A 237 25.35 -6.14 -4.07
C ASP A 237 26.50 -6.83 -4.85
N VAL A 238 27.60 -6.11 -5.11
CA VAL A 238 28.83 -6.64 -5.72
C VAL A 238 29.46 -7.77 -4.90
N ALA A 239 30.13 -8.75 -5.51
CA ALA A 239 30.82 -9.80 -4.74
C ALA A 239 31.97 -9.22 -3.90
N ASP A 240 32.20 -9.78 -2.70
CA ASP A 240 33.22 -9.26 -1.78
C ASP A 240 34.64 -9.36 -2.34
N GLU A 241 34.94 -10.44 -3.06
CA GLU A 241 36.23 -10.64 -3.71
C GLU A 241 36.45 -9.58 -4.81
N ALA A 242 35.40 -9.28 -5.59
CA ALA A 242 35.46 -8.25 -6.62
C ALA A 242 35.55 -6.84 -6.03
N LEU A 243 34.79 -6.55 -4.97
CA LEU A 243 34.88 -5.28 -4.25
C LEU A 243 36.29 -5.04 -3.70
N SER A 244 36.92 -6.09 -3.17
CA SER A 244 38.31 -6.04 -2.67
C SER A 244 39.30 -5.73 -3.80
N ALA A 245 39.10 -6.32 -4.99
CA ALA A 245 39.91 -6.00 -6.17
C ALA A 245 39.66 -4.57 -6.68
N PHE A 246 38.41 -4.12 -6.74
CA PHE A 246 38.07 -2.74 -7.16
C PHE A 246 38.67 -1.69 -6.22
N LYS A 247 38.72 -1.95 -4.91
CA LYS A 247 39.40 -1.09 -3.92
C LYS A 247 40.89 -0.91 -4.19
N GLN A 248 41.53 -1.92 -4.79
CA GLN A 248 42.96 -1.92 -5.11
C GLN A 248 43.23 -1.55 -6.58
N SER A 249 42.18 -1.22 -7.35
CA SER A 249 42.28 -0.91 -8.77
C SER A 249 43.09 0.36 -9.02
N SER A 250 44.05 0.28 -9.93
CA SER A 250 44.80 1.43 -10.43
C SER A 250 44.26 1.93 -11.77
N VAL A 251 43.15 1.38 -12.26
CA VAL A 251 42.54 1.75 -13.56
C VAL A 251 42.09 3.20 -13.56
N GLN A 252 42.66 3.99 -14.47
CA GLN A 252 42.35 5.39 -14.73
C GLN A 252 41.66 5.60 -16.07
N GLU A 253 41.84 4.69 -17.04
CA GLU A 253 41.23 4.78 -18.36
C GLU A 253 40.64 3.43 -18.80
N VAL A 254 39.39 3.46 -19.27
CA VAL A 254 38.75 2.32 -19.92
C VAL A 254 38.50 2.65 -21.38
N ILE A 255 38.96 1.81 -22.30
CA ILE A 255 38.81 2.02 -23.75
C ILE A 255 37.79 1.03 -24.31
N LEU A 256 36.67 1.54 -24.82
CA LEU A 256 35.62 0.79 -25.50
C LEU A 256 35.89 0.75 -27.00
N ILE A 257 36.08 -0.45 -27.55
CA ILE A 257 36.45 -0.64 -28.96
C ILE A 257 35.29 -1.26 -29.74
N ALA A 258 34.88 -0.59 -30.81
CA ALA A 258 33.89 -1.07 -31.77
C ALA A 258 34.48 -1.20 -33.16
N ARG A 259 34.24 -2.34 -33.81
CA ARG A 259 34.67 -2.57 -35.20
C ARG A 259 33.86 -1.81 -36.26
N ARG A 260 32.67 -1.30 -35.90
CA ARG A 260 31.75 -0.55 -36.77
C ARG A 260 31.62 0.90 -36.27
N GLY A 261 30.91 1.74 -37.02
CA GLY A 261 30.66 3.14 -36.69
C GLY A 261 29.53 3.33 -35.67
N ILE A 262 29.32 4.57 -35.26
CA ILE A 262 28.40 4.95 -34.17
C ILE A 262 26.95 4.52 -34.40
N ALA A 263 26.48 4.51 -35.65
CA ALA A 263 25.10 4.13 -35.99
C ALA A 263 24.83 2.62 -35.83
N GLN A 264 25.87 1.80 -35.63
CA GLN A 264 25.75 0.37 -35.37
C GLN A 264 26.10 -0.01 -33.92
N ALA A 265 26.24 0.97 -33.04
CA ALA A 265 26.35 0.72 -31.61
C ALA A 265 25.09 0.00 -31.12
N ALA A 266 25.27 -1.02 -30.27
CA ALA A 266 24.20 -1.90 -29.81
C ALA A 266 23.74 -1.55 -28.39
N PHE A 267 24.22 -0.45 -27.81
CA PHE A 267 23.74 0.03 -26.52
C PHE A 267 22.44 0.81 -26.67
N THR A 268 21.62 0.83 -25.63
CA THR A 268 20.40 1.64 -25.59
C THR A 268 20.69 3.06 -25.10
N PRO A 269 19.87 4.07 -25.46
CA PRO A 269 20.08 5.45 -25.03
C PRO A 269 20.19 5.62 -23.51
N LYS A 270 19.35 4.90 -22.77
CA LYS A 270 19.32 4.94 -21.30
C LYS A 270 20.64 4.52 -20.65
N GLU A 271 21.34 3.54 -21.21
CA GLU A 271 22.63 3.09 -20.65
C GLU A 271 23.74 4.11 -20.92
N LEU A 272 23.69 4.80 -22.07
CA LEU A 272 24.63 5.88 -22.37
C LEU A 272 24.37 7.11 -21.49
N GLU A 273 23.11 7.47 -21.28
CA GLU A 273 22.70 8.57 -20.38
C GLU A 273 23.19 8.34 -18.94
N GLN A 274 23.16 7.11 -18.45
CA GLN A 274 23.70 6.79 -17.13
C GLN A 274 25.21 7.00 -17.02
N LEU A 275 25.98 6.64 -18.06
CA LEU A 275 27.41 6.96 -18.11
C LEU A 275 27.64 8.47 -18.13
N MET A 276 26.82 9.22 -18.87
CA MET A 276 26.90 10.69 -18.93
C MET A 276 26.50 11.38 -17.61
N GLY A 277 25.81 10.67 -16.71
CA GLY A 277 25.45 11.14 -15.38
C GLY A 277 26.52 10.91 -14.30
N LEU A 278 27.70 10.38 -14.66
CA LEU A 278 28.81 10.20 -13.73
C LEU A 278 29.62 11.51 -13.64
N ASP A 279 29.47 12.24 -12.53
CA ASP A 279 30.13 13.54 -12.34
C ASP A 279 31.67 13.47 -12.30
N ASP A 280 32.23 12.33 -11.89
CA ASP A 280 33.67 12.13 -11.66
C ASP A 280 34.41 11.38 -12.79
N VAL A 281 33.76 11.21 -13.95
CA VAL A 281 34.33 10.45 -15.09
C VAL A 281 34.22 11.26 -16.38
N ASP A 282 35.35 11.43 -17.07
CA ASP A 282 35.36 12.07 -18.39
C ASP A 282 35.07 11.05 -19.49
N LEU A 283 34.11 11.38 -20.36
CA LEU A 283 33.78 10.59 -21.55
C LEU A 283 34.47 11.19 -22.78
N ILE A 284 35.25 10.38 -23.49
CA ILE A 284 36.11 10.83 -24.59
C ILE A 284 35.73 10.13 -25.88
N ILE A 285 35.52 10.88 -26.96
CA ILE A 285 35.29 10.36 -28.31
C ILE A 285 36.06 11.17 -29.34
N ASP A 286 36.66 10.51 -30.33
CA ASP A 286 37.29 11.20 -31.46
C ASP A 286 36.19 11.81 -32.34
N PRO A 287 36.20 13.14 -32.60
CA PRO A 287 35.23 13.76 -33.51
C PRO A 287 35.18 13.12 -34.92
N ASN A 288 36.28 12.53 -35.38
CA ASN A 288 36.33 11.82 -36.66
C ASN A 288 35.49 10.54 -36.66
N ASP A 289 35.28 9.92 -35.49
CA ASP A 289 34.44 8.72 -35.35
C ASP A 289 32.93 9.06 -35.43
N LEU A 290 32.56 10.33 -35.32
CA LEU A 290 31.17 10.80 -35.44
C LEU A 290 30.69 11.00 -36.89
N ALA A 291 31.57 10.82 -37.88
CA ALA A 291 31.22 10.98 -39.28
C ALA A 291 30.21 9.91 -39.74
N LEU A 292 29.13 10.34 -40.38
CA LEU A 292 28.08 9.49 -40.95
C LEU A 292 28.02 9.65 -42.46
N ASP A 293 27.78 8.57 -43.19
CA ASP A 293 27.45 8.64 -44.61
C ASP A 293 26.00 9.14 -44.83
N LEU A 294 25.74 9.73 -46.00
CA LEU A 294 24.44 10.32 -46.34
C LEU A 294 23.27 9.33 -46.20
N GLN A 295 23.50 8.07 -46.56
CA GLN A 295 22.45 7.05 -46.51
C GLN A 295 22.11 6.65 -45.06
N THR A 296 23.11 6.60 -44.18
CA THR A 296 22.87 6.43 -42.73
C THR A 296 22.11 7.61 -42.13
N ILE A 297 22.41 8.84 -42.55
CA ILE A 297 21.67 10.04 -42.12
C ILE A 297 20.19 9.93 -42.51
N GLU A 298 19.91 9.59 -43.77
CA GLU A 298 18.54 9.38 -44.26
C GLU A 298 17.81 8.25 -43.52
N GLN A 299 18.50 7.12 -43.25
CA GLN A 299 17.93 6.00 -42.50
C GLN A 299 17.56 6.39 -41.06
N THR A 300 18.40 7.18 -40.39
CA THR A 300 18.15 7.59 -39.00
C THR A 300 16.97 8.56 -38.84
N GLU A 301 16.46 9.15 -39.92
CA GLU A 301 15.25 9.98 -39.90
C GLU A 301 13.95 9.16 -39.89
N LEU A 302 14.01 7.86 -40.16
CA LEU A 302 12.83 6.98 -40.12
C LEU A 302 12.44 6.63 -38.67
N PRO A 303 11.14 6.50 -38.34
CA PRO A 303 10.67 6.22 -36.98
C PRO A 303 11.26 4.96 -36.34
N GLU A 304 11.50 3.90 -37.13
CA GLU A 304 12.08 2.64 -36.66
C GLU A 304 13.55 2.75 -36.18
N PHE A 305 14.26 3.84 -36.49
CA PHE A 305 15.64 4.10 -36.06
C PHE A 305 15.75 5.18 -34.98
N SER A 306 14.65 5.50 -34.30
CA SER A 306 14.60 6.53 -33.24
C SER A 306 15.63 6.33 -32.13
N GLU A 307 15.84 5.10 -31.65
CA GLU A 307 16.88 4.81 -30.64
C GLU A 307 18.29 5.10 -31.15
N VAL A 308 18.57 4.77 -32.41
CA VAL A 308 19.87 5.03 -33.06
C VAL A 308 20.10 6.53 -33.19
N LYS A 309 19.06 7.30 -33.57
CA LYS A 309 19.12 8.76 -33.66
C LYS A 309 19.43 9.40 -32.30
N GLN A 310 18.80 8.92 -31.23
CA GLN A 310 19.07 9.41 -29.87
C GLN A 310 20.50 9.10 -29.44
N ASN A 311 21.00 7.88 -29.66
CA ASN A 311 22.38 7.50 -29.38
C ASN A 311 23.40 8.42 -30.07
N ILE A 312 23.18 8.72 -31.36
CA ILE A 312 24.06 9.62 -32.13
C ILE A 312 24.08 11.02 -31.52
N ASN A 313 22.92 11.54 -31.08
CA ASN A 313 22.84 12.85 -30.44
C ASN A 313 23.60 12.90 -29.11
N LEU A 314 23.44 11.87 -28.27
CA LEU A 314 24.17 11.75 -27.00
C LEU A 314 25.69 11.67 -27.20
N LEU A 315 26.17 10.89 -28.18
CA LEU A 315 27.59 10.82 -28.52
C LEU A 315 28.17 12.15 -29.03
N LYS A 316 27.37 12.91 -29.80
CA LYS A 316 27.74 14.27 -30.22
C LYS A 316 27.81 15.22 -29.03
N GLU A 317 26.88 15.12 -28.09
CA GLU A 317 26.89 15.90 -26.86
C GLU A 317 28.14 15.60 -26.02
N ILE A 318 28.54 14.33 -25.89
CA ILE A 318 29.80 13.95 -25.23
C ILE A 318 31.00 14.65 -25.88
N SER A 319 31.10 14.63 -27.21
CA SER A 319 32.17 15.31 -27.94
C SER A 319 32.17 16.82 -27.73
N GLN A 320 30.98 17.44 -27.62
CA GLN A 320 30.85 18.87 -27.33
C GLN A 320 31.25 19.23 -25.90
N ARG A 321 30.83 18.43 -24.90
CA ARG A 321 31.24 18.60 -23.49
C ARG A 321 32.77 18.49 -23.36
N GLN A 322 33.37 17.52 -24.04
CA GLN A 322 34.83 17.34 -24.11
C GLN A 322 35.56 18.56 -24.69
N GLN A 323 34.95 19.30 -25.62
CA GLN A 323 35.53 20.53 -26.20
C GLN A 323 35.29 21.79 -25.34
N ALA A 324 34.27 21.77 -24.49
CA ALA A 324 33.86 22.90 -23.66
C ALA A 324 34.63 22.96 -22.32
N ASP A 325 34.99 21.81 -21.75
CA ASP A 325 35.73 21.70 -20.49
C ASP A 325 37.22 21.41 -20.75
N ASN A 326 38.12 22.14 -20.09
CA ASN A 326 39.52 21.70 -19.97
C ASN A 326 39.52 20.42 -19.11
N ILE A 327 39.59 19.26 -19.77
CA ILE A 327 39.73 17.92 -19.17
C ILE A 327 40.59 18.03 -17.90
N GLN A 328 40.01 17.72 -16.75
CA GLN A 328 40.69 17.87 -15.47
C GLN A 328 41.71 16.74 -15.30
N GLU A 329 42.96 17.07 -14.95
CA GLU A 329 44.08 16.11 -14.89
C GLU A 329 43.89 14.93 -13.90
N ASN A 330 42.86 14.93 -13.05
CA ASN A 330 42.67 13.97 -11.97
C ASN A 330 41.39 13.10 -12.04
N LYS A 331 40.59 13.16 -13.12
CA LYS A 331 39.39 12.32 -13.27
C LYS A 331 39.69 11.02 -14.05
N LYS A 332 38.96 9.95 -13.72
CA LYS A 332 38.99 8.70 -14.52
C LYS A 332 38.32 8.95 -15.87
N ARG A 333 38.65 8.13 -16.88
CA ARG A 333 38.24 8.36 -18.27
C ARG A 333 37.64 7.12 -18.91
N ILE A 334 36.60 7.30 -19.71
CA ILE A 334 36.08 6.27 -20.63
C ILE A 334 36.23 6.79 -22.06
N ARG A 335 37.04 6.10 -22.87
CA ARG A 335 37.30 6.45 -24.27
C ARG A 335 36.55 5.53 -25.21
N PHE A 336 35.73 6.10 -26.09
CA PHE A 336 35.06 5.40 -27.18
C PHE A 336 35.93 5.42 -28.44
N MET A 337 36.20 4.24 -29.01
CA MET A 337 36.92 4.07 -30.27
C MET A 337 36.05 3.26 -31.24
N PHE A 338 35.52 3.93 -32.27
CA PHE A 338 34.71 3.29 -33.31
C PHE A 338 35.57 2.97 -34.53
N CYS A 339 35.06 2.11 -35.41
CA CYS A 339 35.76 1.73 -36.63
C CYS A 339 37.18 1.16 -36.39
N HIS A 340 37.41 0.39 -35.32
CA HIS A 340 38.69 -0.27 -35.03
C HIS A 340 38.49 -1.77 -34.80
N SER A 341 39.28 -2.60 -35.49
CA SER A 341 39.33 -4.06 -35.28
C SER A 341 40.64 -4.47 -34.60
N PRO A 342 40.61 -5.40 -33.65
CA PRO A 342 41.82 -6.00 -33.11
C PRO A 342 42.42 -7.03 -34.10
N ASP A 343 43.73 -6.93 -34.35
CA ASP A 343 44.48 -7.83 -35.23
C ASP A 343 45.06 -9.02 -34.44
N TYR A 344 45.83 -8.73 -33.40
CA TYR A 344 46.44 -9.70 -32.47
C TYR A 344 46.84 -9.03 -31.16
N ILE A 345 47.19 -9.84 -30.17
CA ILE A 345 47.64 -9.42 -28.85
C ILE A 345 49.02 -10.03 -28.61
N ASP A 346 49.99 -9.24 -28.17
CA ASP A 346 51.26 -9.73 -27.65
C ASP A 346 51.46 -9.31 -26.20
N ASN A 347 52.47 -9.87 -25.54
CA ASN A 347 52.87 -9.47 -24.20
C ASN A 347 54.38 -9.21 -24.09
N ASP A 348 54.75 -8.29 -23.20
CA ASP A 348 56.14 -8.03 -22.86
C ASP A 348 56.70 -9.09 -21.86
N VAL A 349 57.98 -8.97 -21.51
CA VAL A 349 58.66 -9.86 -20.56
C VAL A 349 58.06 -9.85 -19.15
N ASN A 350 57.29 -8.82 -18.80
CA ASN A 350 56.59 -8.68 -17.52
C ASN A 350 55.13 -9.13 -17.60
N GLY A 351 54.66 -9.56 -18.79
CA GLY A 351 53.30 -9.99 -19.03
C GLY A 351 52.31 -8.86 -19.34
N HIS A 352 52.75 -7.61 -19.53
CA HIS A 352 51.89 -6.52 -19.98
C HIS A 352 51.50 -6.70 -21.44
N LYS A 353 50.25 -6.42 -21.79
CA LYS A 353 49.68 -6.78 -23.08
C LYS A 353 49.59 -5.57 -23.99
N THR A 354 49.93 -5.76 -25.25
CA THR A 354 49.73 -4.77 -26.31
C THR A 354 48.65 -5.28 -27.26
N LEU A 355 47.56 -4.52 -27.37
CA LEU A 355 46.52 -4.76 -28.35
C LEU A 355 46.86 -4.00 -29.64
N HIS A 356 47.07 -4.75 -30.73
CA HIS A 356 47.31 -4.19 -32.06
C HIS A 356 45.97 -4.03 -32.77
N LEU A 357 45.67 -2.81 -33.21
CA LEU A 357 44.42 -2.44 -33.86
C LEU A 357 44.66 -1.97 -35.29
N THR A 358 43.68 -2.22 -36.16
CA THR A 358 43.60 -1.63 -37.50
C THR A 358 42.28 -0.86 -37.66
N ARG A 359 42.34 0.34 -38.25
CA ARG A 359 41.16 1.16 -38.55
C ARG A 359 40.36 0.54 -39.70
N ASN A 360 39.04 0.58 -39.60
CA ASN A 360 38.09 0.06 -40.58
C ASN A 360 37.38 1.18 -41.33
N GLU A 361 37.01 0.90 -42.58
CA GLU A 361 36.03 1.64 -43.35
C GLU A 361 34.72 0.84 -43.45
N ILE A 362 33.59 1.54 -43.38
CA ILE A 362 32.27 0.96 -43.62
C ILE A 362 32.01 0.90 -45.12
N ILE A 363 31.66 -0.29 -45.63
CA ILE A 363 31.26 -0.51 -47.02
C ILE A 363 29.85 -1.08 -47.06
N ARG A 364 28.98 -0.51 -47.90
CA ARG A 364 27.64 -1.04 -48.19
C ARG A 364 27.66 -1.80 -49.52
N ASP A 365 27.03 -2.97 -49.56
CA ASP A 365 26.76 -3.69 -50.82
C ASP A 365 25.51 -3.14 -51.53
N ASP A 366 25.25 -3.62 -52.76
CA ASP A 366 24.10 -3.20 -53.58
C ASP A 366 22.74 -3.51 -52.94
N ALA A 367 22.69 -4.40 -51.94
CA ALA A 367 21.51 -4.74 -51.15
C ALA A 367 21.41 -3.93 -49.84
N GLY A 368 22.30 -2.95 -49.64
CA GLY A 368 22.34 -2.08 -48.46
C GLY A 368 22.96 -2.73 -47.21
N ARG A 369 23.55 -3.93 -47.31
CA ARG A 369 24.18 -4.60 -46.16
C ARG A 369 25.54 -3.98 -45.86
N ILE A 370 25.76 -3.73 -44.58
CA ILE A 370 26.98 -3.10 -44.07
C ILE A 370 28.04 -4.17 -43.79
N SER A 371 29.20 -4.00 -44.41
CA SER A 371 30.44 -4.76 -44.18
C SER A 371 31.57 -3.82 -43.76
N ILE A 372 32.65 -4.39 -43.22
CA ILE A 372 33.85 -3.63 -42.82
C ILE A 372 35.03 -4.04 -43.69
N LYS A 373 35.84 -3.06 -44.09
CA LYS A 373 37.13 -3.28 -44.77
C LYS A 373 38.24 -2.65 -43.94
N THR A 374 39.27 -3.42 -43.62
CA THR A 374 40.44 -2.92 -42.90
C THR A 374 41.25 -1.99 -43.79
N THR A 375 41.75 -0.91 -43.20
CA THR A 375 42.64 0.07 -43.85
C THR A 375 44.11 -0.27 -43.56
N HIS A 376 45.04 0.61 -43.98
CA HIS A 376 46.46 0.50 -43.63
C HIS A 376 46.83 1.23 -42.33
N GLU A 377 45.89 1.92 -41.69
CA GLU A 377 46.12 2.68 -40.47
C GLU A 377 46.09 1.75 -39.25
N LYS A 378 47.21 1.72 -38.51
CA LYS A 378 47.40 0.87 -37.32
C LYS A 378 47.55 1.70 -36.06
N SER A 379 47.02 1.20 -34.95
CA SER A 379 47.19 1.78 -33.62
C SER A 379 47.50 0.71 -32.57
N LEU A 380 48.14 1.12 -31.47
CA LEU A 380 48.62 0.24 -30.40
C LEU A 380 48.04 0.71 -29.07
N ILE A 381 47.53 -0.21 -28.26
CA ILE A 381 47.03 0.08 -26.91
C ILE A 381 47.70 -0.86 -25.92
N ASN A 382 48.40 -0.29 -24.94
CA ASN A 382 48.92 -1.04 -23.81
C ASN A 382 47.81 -1.18 -22.76
N ALA A 383 47.43 -2.42 -22.41
CA ALA A 383 46.40 -2.69 -21.42
C ALA A 383 46.72 -3.96 -20.63
N ASN A 384 46.37 -3.99 -19.35
CA ASN A 384 46.54 -5.22 -18.55
C ASN A 384 45.29 -6.11 -18.56
N LEU A 385 44.13 -5.47 -18.56
CA LEU A 385 42.84 -6.14 -18.60
C LEU A 385 42.21 -5.94 -19.98
N ILE A 386 41.84 -7.03 -20.63
CA ILE A 386 41.04 -7.00 -21.86
C ILE A 386 39.78 -7.82 -21.63
N VAL A 387 38.61 -7.20 -21.75
CA VAL A 387 37.32 -7.89 -21.65
C VAL A 387 36.60 -7.84 -22.98
N HIS A 388 36.26 -8.98 -23.58
CA HIS A 388 35.51 -9.00 -24.83
C HIS A 388 34.00 -9.23 -24.59
N ALA A 389 33.21 -8.24 -24.98
CA ALA A 389 31.75 -8.19 -24.91
C ALA A 389 31.14 -8.24 -26.33
N ILE A 390 31.54 -9.25 -27.11
CA ILE A 390 31.19 -9.43 -28.53
C ILE A 390 29.97 -10.35 -28.75
N GLY A 391 29.16 -10.54 -27.71
CA GLY A 391 27.96 -11.37 -27.70
C GLY A 391 28.11 -12.66 -26.89
N TYR A 392 26.96 -13.26 -26.57
CA TYR A 392 26.85 -14.52 -25.83
C TYR A 392 26.38 -15.66 -26.72
N GLN A 393 26.66 -16.89 -26.29
CA GLN A 393 26.18 -18.13 -26.87
C GLN A 393 25.66 -19.05 -25.76
N GLY A 394 24.66 -19.86 -26.08
CA GLY A 394 24.19 -20.93 -25.21
C GLY A 394 25.13 -22.13 -25.20
N ASP A 395 24.82 -23.10 -24.35
CA ASP A 395 25.51 -24.39 -24.30
C ASP A 395 24.73 -25.45 -25.06
N ALA A 396 25.47 -26.29 -25.80
CA ALA A 396 24.89 -27.46 -26.45
C ALA A 396 24.43 -28.47 -25.40
N ILE A 397 23.24 -29.04 -25.60
CA ILE A 397 22.69 -30.12 -24.79
C ILE A 397 22.95 -31.43 -25.53
N GLU A 398 23.44 -32.45 -24.83
CA GLU A 398 23.77 -33.73 -25.44
C GLU A 398 22.56 -34.31 -26.18
N ASN A 399 22.78 -34.75 -27.42
CA ASN A 399 21.74 -35.32 -28.29
C ASN A 399 20.59 -34.35 -28.67
N VAL A 400 20.80 -33.04 -28.57
CA VAL A 400 19.92 -31.98 -29.08
C VAL A 400 20.64 -31.20 -30.19
N ALA A 401 19.96 -30.92 -31.31
CA ALA A 401 20.59 -30.23 -32.43
C ALA A 401 20.91 -28.76 -32.06
N PHE A 402 22.15 -28.33 -32.33
CA PHE A 402 22.66 -27.02 -31.90
C PHE A 402 23.38 -26.31 -33.05
N ASP A 403 23.11 -25.02 -33.23
CA ASP A 403 23.81 -24.16 -34.17
C ASP A 403 25.01 -23.52 -33.46
N GLU A 404 26.19 -24.09 -33.66
CA GLU A 404 27.45 -23.59 -33.06
C GLU A 404 27.78 -22.16 -33.47
N GLN A 405 27.36 -21.72 -34.66
CA GLN A 405 27.67 -20.37 -35.15
C GLN A 405 26.77 -19.32 -34.50
N ARG A 406 25.48 -19.64 -34.32
CA ARG A 406 24.51 -18.74 -33.69
C ARG A 406 24.51 -18.87 -32.17
N GLY A 407 24.91 -20.02 -31.62
CA GLY A 407 24.90 -20.34 -30.20
C GLY A 407 23.50 -20.62 -29.67
N VAL A 408 22.66 -21.29 -30.47
CA VAL A 408 21.24 -21.54 -30.17
C VAL A 408 20.89 -23.00 -30.44
N ILE A 409 19.87 -23.51 -29.73
CA ILE A 409 19.27 -24.80 -30.07
C ILE A 409 18.51 -24.64 -31.40
N LEU A 410 18.78 -25.55 -32.35
CA LEU A 410 18.07 -25.57 -33.63
C LEU A 410 16.59 -25.83 -33.38
N ASN A 411 15.76 -24.92 -33.90
CA ASN A 411 14.33 -24.95 -33.64
C ASN A 411 13.52 -24.34 -34.78
N GLN A 412 12.29 -24.83 -34.93
CA GLN A 412 11.26 -24.24 -35.75
C GLN A 412 10.12 -23.72 -34.86
N GLN A 413 9.93 -22.40 -34.83
CA GLN A 413 8.94 -21.71 -33.98
C GLN A 413 9.05 -22.00 -32.47
N GLY A 414 10.16 -22.58 -32.01
CA GLY A 414 10.40 -22.95 -30.62
C GLY A 414 10.34 -24.45 -30.34
N ARG A 415 9.89 -25.28 -31.29
CA ARG A 415 10.04 -26.74 -31.24
C ARG A 415 11.47 -27.12 -31.66
N VAL A 416 12.14 -27.96 -30.88
CA VAL A 416 13.54 -28.35 -31.10
C VAL A 416 13.67 -29.32 -32.29
N ASP A 417 14.68 -29.19 -33.14
CA ASP A 417 15.00 -30.18 -34.17
C ASP A 417 15.82 -31.35 -33.57
N ILE A 418 15.43 -32.60 -33.86
CA ILE A 418 16.15 -33.79 -33.36
C ILE A 418 16.97 -34.44 -34.49
N VAL A 419 18.23 -34.77 -34.21
CA VAL A 419 19.08 -35.56 -35.12
C VAL A 419 18.76 -37.06 -34.95
N ASN A 420 18.06 -37.67 -35.90
CA ASN A 420 17.88 -39.13 -35.93
C ASN A 420 19.17 -39.80 -36.44
N HIS A 421 20.06 -40.20 -35.53
CA HIS A 421 21.18 -41.09 -35.84
C HIS A 421 20.72 -42.56 -35.96
N SER A 422 19.82 -42.87 -36.90
CA SER A 422 19.69 -44.17 -37.59
C SER A 422 18.30 -44.35 -38.22
N SER A 423 18.13 -43.99 -39.50
CA SER A 423 17.37 -44.78 -40.48
C SER A 423 17.29 -44.04 -41.81
N LYS A 424 17.92 -44.61 -42.83
CA LYS A 424 17.49 -44.41 -44.22
C LYS A 424 16.16 -45.16 -44.38
N ASP A 425 15.07 -44.57 -43.92
CA ASP A 425 13.72 -44.95 -44.33
C ASP A 425 12.78 -43.79 -44.01
N ASN A 426 12.34 -43.12 -45.07
CA ASN A 426 11.24 -42.14 -45.05
C ASN A 426 9.91 -42.90 -45.03
N SER A 427 9.60 -43.59 -43.94
CA SER A 427 8.25 -44.11 -43.71
C SER A 427 7.71 -43.62 -42.36
N GLU A 428 6.52 -43.05 -42.47
CA GLU A 428 5.66 -42.44 -41.46
C GLU A 428 5.60 -43.19 -40.11
N GLY A 429 5.74 -42.41 -39.03
CA GLY A 429 5.61 -42.88 -37.65
C GLY A 429 5.82 -41.72 -36.67
N SER A 430 4.88 -40.79 -36.65
CA SER A 430 4.78 -39.61 -35.75
C SER A 430 4.85 -40.01 -34.26
N ALA A 431 6.04 -40.10 -33.69
CA ALA A 431 6.24 -39.92 -32.25
C ALA A 431 6.34 -38.41 -31.98
N LEU A 432 5.57 -37.87 -31.03
CA LEU A 432 5.66 -36.45 -30.68
C LEU A 432 7.08 -36.12 -30.24
N ASN A 433 7.64 -35.10 -30.85
CA ASN A 433 8.76 -34.37 -30.29
C ASN A 433 8.22 -33.47 -29.15
N GLN A 434 8.59 -33.79 -27.90
CA GLN A 434 8.10 -33.12 -26.68
C GLN A 434 9.05 -32.02 -26.19
N GLU A 435 9.95 -31.55 -27.04
CA GLU A 435 11.04 -30.63 -26.66
C GLU A 435 10.91 -29.27 -27.32
N TYR A 436 11.06 -28.25 -26.48
CA TYR A 436 10.88 -26.85 -26.84
C TYR A 436 12.02 -26.01 -26.29
N THR A 437 12.18 -24.81 -26.81
CA THR A 437 13.19 -23.84 -26.38
C THR A 437 12.59 -22.45 -26.27
N ALA A 438 13.04 -21.65 -25.31
CA ALA A 438 12.54 -20.28 -25.08
C ALA A 438 13.68 -19.31 -24.70
N GLY A 439 13.47 -18.02 -24.98
CA GLY A 439 14.42 -16.96 -24.64
C GLY A 439 15.67 -16.94 -25.54
N TRP A 440 16.83 -16.60 -24.97
CA TRP A 440 18.06 -16.44 -25.73
C TRP A 440 18.62 -17.74 -26.29
N ILE A 441 18.40 -18.88 -25.64
CA ILE A 441 18.81 -20.19 -26.18
C ILE A 441 18.01 -20.58 -27.45
N LYS A 442 16.84 -19.94 -27.68
CA LYS A 442 16.03 -20.05 -28.92
C LYS A 442 16.47 -19.09 -30.02
N ARG A 443 16.77 -17.82 -29.67
CA ARG A 443 16.90 -16.71 -30.65
C ARG A 443 18.31 -16.14 -30.80
N GLY A 444 19.20 -16.45 -29.87
CA GLY A 444 20.50 -15.80 -29.69
C GLY A 444 20.38 -14.62 -28.73
N ALA A 445 21.52 -14.14 -28.22
CA ALA A 445 21.59 -13.09 -27.19
C ALA A 445 21.30 -11.68 -27.73
N SER A 446 20.06 -11.45 -28.18
CA SER A 446 19.54 -10.14 -28.62
C SER A 446 18.28 -9.75 -27.84
N GLY A 447 18.01 -8.45 -27.76
CA GLY A 447 16.87 -7.88 -27.03
C GLY A 447 17.11 -7.67 -25.53
N VAL A 448 16.11 -7.13 -24.84
CA VAL A 448 16.12 -6.84 -23.39
C VAL A 448 15.37 -7.92 -22.60
N ILE A 449 15.38 -7.85 -21.26
CA ILE A 449 14.67 -8.80 -20.38
C ILE A 449 13.21 -9.01 -20.81
N GLY A 450 12.50 -7.91 -21.13
CA GLY A 450 11.10 -7.97 -21.58
C GLY A 450 10.86 -8.71 -22.90
N SER A 451 11.88 -8.83 -23.76
CA SER A 451 11.78 -9.58 -25.02
C SER A 451 11.61 -11.09 -24.77
N ASN A 452 12.06 -11.61 -23.61
CA ASN A 452 11.90 -13.02 -23.26
C ASN A 452 10.44 -13.39 -22.94
N LYS A 453 9.62 -12.43 -22.49
CA LYS A 453 8.19 -12.66 -22.22
C LYS A 453 7.41 -13.03 -23.48
N HIS A 454 7.59 -12.26 -24.56
CA HIS A 454 7.02 -12.57 -25.87
C HIS A 454 7.54 -13.90 -26.42
N CYS A 455 8.83 -14.19 -26.21
CA CYS A 455 9.42 -15.46 -26.62
C CYS A 455 8.75 -16.68 -25.97
N ALA A 456 8.55 -16.59 -24.66
CA ALA A 456 7.91 -17.61 -23.86
C ALA A 456 6.49 -17.86 -24.38
N HIS A 457 5.72 -16.79 -24.63
CA HIS A 457 4.40 -16.87 -25.25
C HIS A 457 4.40 -17.63 -26.58
N ASP A 458 5.28 -17.28 -27.50
CA ASP A 458 5.36 -17.95 -28.81
C ASP A 458 5.72 -19.44 -28.67
N THR A 459 6.64 -19.78 -27.76
CA THR A 459 7.04 -21.17 -27.52
C THR A 459 5.91 -21.99 -26.88
N VAL A 460 5.19 -21.42 -25.90
CA VAL A 460 4.09 -22.13 -25.23
C VAL A 460 2.91 -22.33 -26.19
N ASN A 461 2.63 -21.38 -27.09
CA ASN A 461 1.63 -21.55 -28.13
C ASN A 461 1.98 -22.70 -29.10
N GLN A 462 3.25 -22.82 -29.47
CA GLN A 462 3.71 -23.95 -30.29
C GLN A 462 3.55 -25.28 -29.54
N LEU A 463 3.94 -25.32 -28.26
CA LEU A 463 3.77 -26.50 -27.41
C LEU A 463 2.31 -26.93 -27.33
N ILE A 464 1.38 -26.00 -27.12
CA ILE A 464 -0.05 -26.29 -27.07
C ILE A 464 -0.54 -26.81 -28.43
N THR A 465 -0.13 -26.18 -29.53
CA THR A 465 -0.49 -26.62 -30.89
C THR A 465 -0.11 -28.08 -31.13
N ASP A 466 1.03 -28.50 -30.58
CA ASP A 466 1.58 -29.82 -30.76
C ASP A 466 0.84 -30.88 -29.93
N LEU A 467 0.53 -30.57 -28.67
CA LEU A 467 -0.27 -31.43 -27.80
C LEU A 467 -1.67 -31.66 -28.37
N VAL A 468 -2.26 -30.65 -29.00
CA VAL A 468 -3.58 -30.74 -29.65
C VAL A 468 -3.54 -31.65 -30.88
N ASN A 469 -2.57 -31.46 -31.77
CA ASN A 469 -2.45 -32.23 -33.03
C ASN A 469 -2.16 -33.71 -32.80
N ALA A 470 -1.60 -34.04 -31.64
CA ALA A 470 -1.19 -35.38 -31.27
C ALA A 470 -2.30 -36.30 -30.74
N ASN A 471 -3.52 -35.80 -30.51
CA ASN A 471 -4.60 -36.56 -29.86
C ASN A 471 -4.20 -37.20 -28.50
N THR A 472 -3.17 -36.68 -27.83
CA THR A 472 -2.69 -37.16 -26.52
C THR A 472 -3.56 -36.59 -25.40
N VAL A 473 -4.83 -37.05 -25.35
CA VAL A 473 -5.76 -36.72 -24.24
C VAL A 473 -5.48 -37.58 -23.00
N THR A 474 -4.52 -38.50 -23.07
CA THR A 474 -4.04 -39.29 -21.94
C THR A 474 -2.70 -38.75 -21.48
N THR A 475 -2.69 -38.00 -20.38
CA THR A 475 -1.47 -37.70 -19.59
C THR A 475 -0.72 -39.01 -19.34
N LYS A 476 0.60 -39.01 -19.53
CA LYS A 476 1.42 -40.17 -19.13
C LYS A 476 1.11 -40.49 -17.67
N LEU A 477 0.84 -41.76 -17.38
CA LEU A 477 0.83 -42.25 -16.01
C LEU A 477 2.25 -42.03 -15.46
N ILE A 478 2.41 -41.00 -14.63
CA ILE A 478 3.65 -40.67 -13.95
C ILE A 478 4.07 -41.94 -13.20
N SER A 479 5.13 -42.59 -13.66
CA SER A 479 5.62 -43.84 -13.08
C SER A 479 6.32 -43.61 -11.74
N GLN A 480 6.80 -42.39 -11.50
CA GLN A 480 7.56 -41.97 -10.32
C GLN A 480 7.62 -40.42 -10.24
N ASP A 481 7.55 -39.81 -9.05
CA ASP A 481 7.73 -38.35 -8.89
C ASP A 481 9.21 -37.96 -9.04
N MET A 482 9.49 -36.75 -9.54
CA MET A 482 10.87 -36.28 -9.71
C MET A 482 11.65 -36.26 -8.39
N THR A 483 11.00 -35.93 -7.27
CA THR A 483 11.64 -35.99 -5.95
C THR A 483 12.16 -37.39 -5.63
N ASP A 484 11.36 -38.44 -5.89
CA ASP A 484 11.79 -39.82 -5.70
C ASP A 484 13.01 -40.18 -6.57
N LEU A 485 13.11 -39.64 -7.79
CA LEU A 485 14.25 -39.90 -8.68
C LEU A 485 15.51 -39.23 -8.13
N LEU A 486 15.42 -37.96 -7.75
CA LEU A 486 16.52 -37.20 -7.16
C LEU A 486 17.00 -37.86 -5.86
N ASP A 487 16.06 -38.31 -5.01
CA ASP A 487 16.36 -39.02 -3.77
C ASP A 487 17.08 -40.36 -4.04
N LYS A 488 16.60 -41.17 -5.00
CA LYS A 488 17.27 -42.43 -5.40
C LYS A 488 18.68 -42.20 -5.93
N ARG A 489 18.92 -41.06 -6.58
CA ARG A 489 20.23 -40.65 -7.09
C ARG A 489 21.08 -39.91 -6.06
N ASN A 490 20.55 -39.70 -4.85
CA ASN A 490 21.21 -38.98 -3.77
C ASN A 490 21.61 -37.54 -4.19
N VAL A 491 20.75 -36.88 -4.95
CA VAL A 491 20.91 -35.50 -5.41
C VAL A 491 20.27 -34.58 -4.38
N GLU A 492 21.07 -33.70 -3.78
CA GLU A 492 20.54 -32.66 -2.91
C GLU A 492 19.98 -31.50 -3.73
N TYR A 493 18.66 -31.38 -3.78
CA TYR A 493 17.98 -30.27 -4.44
C TYR A 493 17.49 -29.20 -3.45
N ILE A 494 17.24 -28.01 -4.00
CA ILE A 494 16.84 -26.81 -3.26
C ILE A 494 15.49 -26.34 -3.79
N SER A 495 14.48 -26.29 -2.92
CA SER A 495 13.18 -25.74 -3.27
C SER A 495 13.18 -24.20 -3.23
N PHE A 496 12.10 -23.58 -3.67
CA PHE A 496 12.03 -22.12 -3.66
C PHE A 496 12.03 -21.55 -2.22
N SER A 497 11.37 -22.23 -1.28
CA SER A 497 11.40 -21.83 0.13
C SER A 497 12.79 -22.00 0.75
N ASP A 498 13.57 -22.97 0.29
CA ASP A 498 14.96 -23.14 0.73
C ASP A 498 15.87 -22.03 0.20
N TRP A 499 15.65 -21.61 -1.04
CA TRP A 499 16.29 -20.43 -1.60
C TRP A 499 15.99 -19.18 -0.74
N GLN A 500 14.75 -18.99 -0.29
CA GLN A 500 14.37 -17.85 0.56
C GLN A 500 15.15 -17.81 1.88
N LEU A 501 15.57 -18.97 2.42
CA LEU A 501 16.43 -19.03 3.62
C LEU A 501 17.82 -18.44 3.35
N LEU A 502 18.41 -18.79 2.22
CA LEU A 502 19.68 -18.20 1.78
C LEU A 502 19.51 -16.71 1.47
N ASP A 503 18.43 -16.34 0.79
CA ASP A 503 18.12 -14.96 0.44
C ASP A 503 18.05 -14.07 1.69
N GLN A 504 17.33 -14.52 2.72
CA GLN A 504 17.24 -13.85 4.01
C GLN A 504 18.60 -13.74 4.69
N HIS A 505 19.42 -14.81 4.66
CA HIS A 505 20.77 -14.76 5.20
C HIS A 505 21.63 -13.71 4.50
N GLU A 506 21.61 -13.65 3.17
CA GLU A 506 22.36 -12.65 2.39
C GLU A 506 21.91 -11.22 2.70
N GLN A 507 20.60 -10.98 2.85
CA GLN A 507 20.06 -9.68 3.22
C GLN A 507 20.53 -9.25 4.62
N VAL A 508 20.37 -10.12 5.63
CA VAL A 508 20.83 -9.85 7.00
C VAL A 508 22.33 -9.55 7.05
N GLN A 509 23.15 -10.31 6.32
CA GLN A 509 24.59 -10.06 6.25
C GLN A 509 24.92 -8.75 5.51
N GLY A 510 24.09 -8.33 4.55
CA GLY A 510 24.20 -7.04 3.89
C GLY A 510 23.87 -5.88 4.83
N ASP A 511 22.76 -5.99 5.56
CA ASP A 511 22.29 -4.94 6.48
C ASP A 511 23.34 -4.60 7.54
N LEU A 512 24.04 -5.62 8.06
CA LEU A 512 25.13 -5.45 9.03
C LEU A 512 26.29 -4.57 8.53
N VAL A 513 26.44 -4.42 7.21
CA VAL A 513 27.51 -3.65 6.56
C VAL A 513 26.98 -2.54 5.65
N GLY A 514 25.69 -2.19 5.75
CA GLY A 514 25.08 -1.09 4.99
C GLY A 514 24.85 -1.41 3.50
N ARG A 515 24.55 -2.66 3.17
CA ARG A 515 24.39 -3.17 1.79
C ARG A 515 23.02 -3.83 1.60
N PRO A 516 22.41 -3.77 0.40
CA PRO A 516 21.11 -4.41 0.16
C PRO A 516 21.16 -5.94 0.34
N ARG A 517 22.34 -6.53 0.13
CA ARG A 517 22.67 -7.92 0.49
C ARG A 517 24.16 -8.16 0.33
N ARG A 518 24.66 -9.18 1.02
CA ARG A 518 26.02 -9.71 0.87
C ARG A 518 25.93 -11.13 0.32
N LYS A 519 26.26 -11.29 -0.97
CA LYS A 519 26.09 -12.57 -1.69
C LYS A 519 27.06 -13.63 -1.21
N VAL A 520 26.55 -14.85 -1.00
CA VAL A 520 27.38 -16.03 -0.83
C VAL A 520 27.75 -16.52 -2.22
N THR A 521 29.03 -16.77 -2.51
CA THR A 521 29.50 -17.13 -3.86
C THR A 521 29.86 -18.62 -3.98
N ASN A 522 30.06 -19.32 -2.87
CA ASN A 522 30.43 -20.73 -2.84
C ASN A 522 29.22 -21.66 -2.63
N ILE A 523 28.99 -22.59 -3.56
CA ILE A 523 27.83 -23.52 -3.51
C ILE A 523 27.80 -24.36 -2.23
N ASN A 524 28.92 -24.92 -1.78
CA ASN A 524 28.93 -25.71 -0.55
C ASN A 524 28.54 -24.88 0.68
N THR A 525 28.93 -23.60 0.69
CA THR A 525 28.55 -22.65 1.74
C THR A 525 27.05 -22.32 1.66
N MET A 526 26.52 -22.07 0.46
CA MET A 526 25.08 -21.89 0.23
C MET A 526 24.28 -23.07 0.78
N LEU A 527 24.66 -24.30 0.40
CA LEU A 527 23.98 -25.53 0.83
C LEU A 527 24.09 -25.72 2.34
N HIS A 528 25.24 -25.42 2.96
CA HIS A 528 25.39 -25.50 4.41
C HIS A 528 24.48 -24.50 5.14
N ILE A 529 24.43 -23.24 4.69
CA ILE A 529 23.52 -22.21 5.24
C ILE A 529 22.06 -22.67 5.15
N ILE A 530 21.66 -23.19 3.99
CA ILE A 530 20.30 -23.69 3.77
C ILE A 530 20.01 -24.89 4.67
N ARG A 531 20.92 -25.87 4.78
CA ARG A 531 20.74 -27.04 5.67
C ARG A 531 20.60 -26.61 7.13
N ASP A 532 21.48 -25.73 7.60
CA ASP A 532 21.46 -25.25 8.98
C ASP A 532 20.15 -24.48 9.25
N ALA A 533 19.71 -23.66 8.29
CA ALA A 533 18.43 -22.96 8.38
C ALA A 533 17.22 -23.92 8.32
N ARG A 534 17.25 -24.96 7.48
CA ARG A 534 16.23 -26.02 7.43
C ARG A 534 16.15 -26.76 8.77
N VAL A 535 17.29 -27.19 9.31
CA VAL A 535 17.36 -27.87 10.61
C VAL A 535 16.86 -26.96 11.72
N ALA A 536 17.27 -25.68 11.72
CA ALA A 536 16.79 -24.70 12.68
C ALA A 536 15.28 -24.46 12.54
N ASN A 537 14.75 -24.36 11.33
CA ASN A 537 13.32 -24.15 11.07
C ASN A 537 12.49 -25.39 11.41
N LEU A 538 12.94 -26.59 11.03
CA LEU A 538 12.29 -27.84 11.42
C LEU A 538 12.35 -28.05 12.93
N ALA A 539 13.48 -27.74 13.57
CA ALA A 539 13.58 -27.78 15.03
C ALA A 539 12.60 -26.78 15.67
N LYS A 540 12.54 -25.54 15.18
CA LYS A 540 11.59 -24.52 15.64
C LYS A 540 10.14 -24.92 15.37
N GLU A 541 9.83 -25.48 14.22
CA GLU A 541 8.49 -25.91 13.83
C GLU A 541 8.07 -27.14 14.62
N GLN A 542 8.98 -28.08 14.86
CA GLN A 542 8.74 -29.23 15.73
C GLN A 542 8.58 -28.80 17.19
N GLU A 543 9.40 -27.86 17.67
CA GLU A 543 9.26 -27.24 18.99
C GLU A 543 7.92 -26.49 19.10
N ARG A 544 7.53 -25.73 18.08
CA ARG A 544 6.26 -25.00 18.00
C ARG A 544 5.05 -25.93 17.93
N THR A 545 5.06 -26.95 17.08
CA THR A 545 3.97 -27.93 16.96
C THR A 545 3.79 -28.77 18.21
N ASN A 546 4.86 -28.93 19.01
CA ASN A 546 4.79 -29.51 20.35
C ASN A 546 4.15 -28.56 21.39
N LEU A 547 4.06 -27.25 21.12
CA LEU A 547 3.34 -26.32 21.99
C LEU A 547 1.83 -26.57 21.88
N PRO A 548 1.07 -26.44 22.98
CA PRO A 548 -0.37 -26.56 22.91
C PRO A 548 -0.99 -25.40 22.13
N VAL A 549 -2.00 -25.69 21.31
CA VAL A 549 -2.88 -24.66 20.73
C VAL A 549 -3.66 -24.01 21.88
N LYS A 550 -3.51 -22.71 22.03
CA LYS A 550 -4.21 -21.91 23.03
C LYS A 550 -5.28 -21.05 22.37
N THR A 551 -6.22 -20.62 23.20
CA THR A 551 -7.26 -19.66 22.81
C THR A 551 -7.10 -18.42 23.67
N HIS A 552 -7.13 -17.26 23.04
CA HIS A 552 -7.11 -15.96 23.69
C HIS A 552 -8.36 -15.17 23.30
N LEU A 553 -9.01 -14.59 24.30
CA LEU A 553 -10.23 -13.80 24.14
C LEU A 553 -9.87 -12.33 24.35
N ARG A 554 -10.30 -11.47 23.43
CA ARG A 554 -10.04 -10.04 23.53
C ARG A 554 -11.01 -9.19 22.73
N ASN A 555 -10.96 -7.89 22.94
CA ASN A 555 -11.59 -6.93 22.06
C ASN A 555 -10.77 -6.72 20.78
N CYS A 556 -11.48 -6.58 19.66
CA CYS A 556 -10.94 -6.00 18.44
C CYS A 556 -10.68 -4.50 18.64
N THR A 557 -9.46 -4.05 18.35
CA THR A 557 -9.01 -2.66 18.57
C THR A 557 -8.99 -1.83 17.29
N LEU A 558 -9.62 -2.29 16.21
CA LEU A 558 -9.54 -1.63 14.90
C LEU A 558 -10.59 -0.54 14.69
N CYS A 559 -11.77 -0.64 15.30
CA CYS A 559 -12.82 0.36 15.16
C CYS A 559 -13.64 0.46 16.45
N GLU A 560 -14.55 1.43 16.51
CA GLU A 560 -15.28 1.78 17.73
C GLU A 560 -16.30 0.72 18.19
N ALA A 561 -16.59 -0.30 17.38
CA ALA A 561 -17.61 -1.30 17.67
C ALA A 561 -17.24 -2.25 18.81
N MET A 562 -15.96 -2.28 19.21
CA MET A 562 -15.45 -3.12 20.30
C MET A 562 -15.91 -4.59 20.21
N CYS A 563 -15.91 -5.20 19.02
CA CYS A 563 -16.34 -6.60 18.90
C CYS A 563 -15.41 -7.54 19.68
N GLY A 564 -15.97 -8.55 20.35
CA GLY A 564 -15.19 -9.62 20.98
C GLY A 564 -14.67 -10.60 19.93
N VAL A 565 -13.40 -10.98 20.04
CA VAL A 565 -12.74 -11.93 19.14
C VAL A 565 -12.06 -13.05 19.92
N GLN A 566 -12.11 -14.24 19.33
CA GLN A 566 -11.40 -15.42 19.75
C GLN A 566 -10.22 -15.66 18.81
N ILE A 567 -9.01 -15.68 19.36
CA ILE A 567 -7.77 -15.94 18.63
C ILE A 567 -7.22 -17.30 19.03
N LYS A 568 -7.13 -18.22 18.09
CA LYS A 568 -6.41 -19.49 18.27
C LYS A 568 -4.98 -19.32 17.81
N TYR A 569 -4.03 -19.73 18.64
CA TYR A 569 -2.62 -19.52 18.40
C TYR A 569 -1.77 -20.64 18.97
N GLN A 570 -0.56 -20.81 18.43
CA GLN A 570 0.42 -21.80 18.86
C GLN A 570 1.82 -21.18 18.84
N GLY A 571 2.42 -20.98 20.01
CA GLY A 571 3.63 -20.18 20.14
C GLY A 571 3.35 -18.71 19.79
N ASP A 572 4.04 -18.19 18.79
CA ASP A 572 3.87 -16.86 18.20
C ASP A 572 2.95 -16.86 16.96
N GLU A 573 2.51 -18.02 16.49
CA GLU A 573 1.70 -18.15 15.28
C GLU A 573 0.20 -18.05 15.57
N ILE A 574 -0.49 -17.16 14.86
CA ILE A 574 -1.94 -17.05 14.84
C ILE A 574 -2.51 -18.06 13.83
N LEU A 575 -3.28 -19.04 14.32
CA LEU A 575 -3.91 -20.07 13.49
C LEU A 575 -5.27 -19.62 12.95
N SER A 576 -6.06 -18.92 13.76
CA SER A 576 -7.35 -18.37 13.32
C SER A 576 -7.85 -17.24 14.23
N ILE A 577 -8.66 -16.36 13.64
CA ILE A 577 -9.41 -15.30 14.35
C ILE A 577 -10.88 -15.45 13.99
N ALA A 578 -11.73 -15.54 15.00
CA ALA A 578 -13.19 -15.62 14.88
C ALA A 578 -13.86 -14.64 15.85
N GLY A 579 -15.14 -14.34 15.64
CA GLY A 579 -15.92 -13.60 16.63
C GLY A 579 -16.17 -14.46 17.87
N ASP A 580 -16.07 -13.85 19.06
CA ASP A 580 -16.40 -14.51 20.32
C ASP A 580 -17.91 -14.60 20.49
N LYS A 581 -18.45 -15.83 20.47
CA LYS A 581 -19.90 -16.10 20.53
C LYS A 581 -20.52 -15.69 21.86
N ASP A 582 -19.72 -15.65 22.92
CA ASP A 582 -20.17 -15.35 24.27
C ASP A 582 -19.93 -13.87 24.64
N ASP A 583 -19.35 -13.07 23.74
CA ASP A 583 -19.18 -11.63 23.95
C ASP A 583 -20.55 -10.93 24.04
N PRO A 584 -20.84 -10.21 25.13
CA PRO A 584 -22.17 -9.65 25.40
C PRO A 584 -22.53 -8.46 24.49
N HIS A 585 -21.55 -7.89 23.79
CA HIS A 585 -21.75 -6.69 22.97
C HIS A 585 -22.00 -7.03 21.49
N SER A 586 -21.26 -8.01 20.96
CA SER A 586 -21.21 -8.39 19.55
C SER A 586 -21.69 -9.80 19.24
N GLY A 587 -21.82 -10.69 20.24
CA GLY A 587 -22.51 -11.98 20.11
C GLY A 587 -21.97 -12.88 18.99
N GLY A 588 -20.65 -12.91 18.79
CA GLY A 588 -19.99 -13.70 17.75
C GLY A 588 -19.81 -13.01 16.40
N HIS A 589 -20.28 -11.76 16.26
CA HIS A 589 -20.07 -10.99 15.04
C HIS A 589 -18.60 -10.59 14.86
N ILE A 590 -18.09 -10.75 13.64
CA ILE A 590 -16.78 -10.24 13.22
C ILE A 590 -16.85 -9.72 11.79
N CYS A 591 -16.27 -8.54 11.55
CA CYS A 591 -16.16 -7.96 10.21
C CYS A 591 -14.82 -8.33 9.54
N PRO A 592 -14.64 -8.09 8.23
CA PRO A 592 -13.39 -8.38 7.53
C PRO A 592 -12.15 -7.75 8.18
N LYS A 593 -12.28 -6.54 8.75
CA LYS A 593 -11.18 -5.87 9.48
C LYS A 593 -10.71 -6.68 10.67
N GLY A 594 -11.64 -7.19 11.49
CA GLY A 594 -11.31 -8.03 12.65
C GLY A 594 -10.52 -9.28 12.27
N TYR A 595 -10.87 -9.92 11.14
CA TYR A 595 -10.16 -11.09 10.62
C TYR A 595 -8.69 -10.79 10.24
N SER A 596 -8.44 -9.56 9.77
CA SER A 596 -7.11 -9.10 9.33
C SER A 596 -6.20 -8.61 10.47
N LEU A 597 -6.58 -8.72 11.75
CA LEU A 597 -5.67 -8.39 12.88
C LEU A 597 -4.33 -9.12 12.77
N GLN A 598 -4.34 -10.36 12.26
CA GLN A 598 -3.13 -11.13 11.98
C GLN A 598 -2.21 -10.45 10.96
N ASP A 599 -2.78 -9.75 9.98
CA ASP A 599 -2.03 -9.12 8.90
C ASP A 599 -1.23 -7.93 9.46
N LEU A 600 -1.73 -7.24 10.48
CA LEU A 600 -0.98 -6.16 11.17
C LEU A 600 0.14 -6.71 12.06
N HIS A 601 -0.10 -7.83 12.74
CA HIS A 601 0.91 -8.43 13.62
C HIS A 601 2.08 -9.01 12.81
N ASN A 602 1.75 -9.70 11.71
CA ASN A 602 2.69 -10.37 10.84
C ASN A 602 3.16 -9.50 9.67
N ASP A 603 2.78 -8.22 9.61
CA ASP A 603 3.14 -7.34 8.49
C ASP A 603 4.67 -7.22 8.42
N PRO A 604 5.30 -7.63 7.31
CA PRO A 604 6.74 -7.53 7.16
C PRO A 604 7.24 -6.09 6.95
N ASP A 605 6.36 -5.12 6.64
CA ASP A 605 6.68 -3.69 6.55
C ASP A 605 6.56 -2.95 7.90
N ARG A 606 6.07 -3.63 8.94
CA ARG A 606 5.96 -3.06 10.28
C ARG A 606 7.34 -2.85 10.90
N LEU A 607 7.65 -1.60 11.21
CA LEU A 607 8.84 -1.20 11.95
C LEU A 607 8.74 -1.71 13.40
N LYS A 608 9.84 -2.28 13.91
CA LYS A 608 9.95 -2.81 15.29
C LYS A 608 11.05 -2.14 16.11
N THR A 609 11.90 -1.36 15.45
CA THR A 609 13.05 -0.66 16.02
C THR A 609 12.99 0.81 15.59
N PRO A 610 13.35 1.77 16.45
CA PRO A 610 13.45 3.18 16.08
C PRO A 610 14.30 3.39 14.84
N MET A 611 13.82 4.27 13.95
CA MET A 611 14.49 4.60 12.70
C MET A 611 14.84 6.07 12.68
N GLN A 612 16.03 6.40 12.17
CA GLN A 612 16.50 7.76 11.93
C GLN A 612 16.74 7.97 10.44
N LYS A 613 16.41 9.16 9.95
CA LYS A 613 16.77 9.62 8.61
C LYS A 613 18.16 10.27 8.62
N VAL A 614 19.08 9.76 7.80
CA VAL A 614 20.44 10.31 7.58
C VAL A 614 20.69 10.36 6.07
N ASP A 615 20.98 11.54 5.54
CA ASP A 615 21.24 11.76 4.09
C ASP A 615 20.18 11.13 3.17
N GLY A 616 18.91 11.19 3.59
CA GLY A 616 17.78 10.63 2.86
C GLY A 616 17.55 9.13 3.04
N GLN A 617 18.39 8.42 3.80
CA GLN A 617 18.27 6.98 4.08
C GLN A 617 17.78 6.71 5.50
N TRP A 618 17.04 5.61 5.69
CA TRP A 618 16.56 5.17 7.00
C TRP A 618 17.53 4.18 7.63
N LEU A 619 18.02 4.51 8.83
CA LEU A 619 18.95 3.67 9.59
C LEU A 619 18.37 3.38 10.98
N PRO A 620 18.55 2.17 11.52
CA PRO A 620 18.14 1.87 12.89
C PRO A 620 18.95 2.68 13.90
N ILE A 621 18.31 3.08 15.00
CA ILE A 621 18.93 3.78 16.13
C ILE A 621 18.45 3.15 17.45
N SER A 622 19.27 3.23 18.50
CA SER A 622 18.88 2.72 19.82
C SER A 622 17.70 3.51 20.40
N TRP A 623 16.90 2.87 21.27
CA TRP A 623 15.78 3.55 21.93
C TRP A 623 16.22 4.76 22.75
N ASP A 624 17.31 4.64 23.51
CA ASP A 624 17.79 5.73 24.35
C ASP A 624 18.29 6.91 23.50
N ASP A 625 19.09 6.65 22.47
CA ASP A 625 19.56 7.71 21.56
C ASP A 625 18.41 8.38 20.82
N ALA A 626 17.40 7.61 20.39
CA ALA A 626 16.22 8.14 19.73
C ALA A 626 15.40 9.05 20.65
N LEU A 627 15.10 8.60 21.88
CA LEU A 627 14.34 9.38 22.86
C LEU A 627 15.11 10.63 23.32
N ASP A 628 16.42 10.54 23.48
CA ASP A 628 17.28 11.67 23.83
C ASP A 628 17.32 12.69 22.70
N ARG A 629 17.53 12.25 21.45
CA ARG A 629 17.55 13.15 20.28
C ARG A 629 16.22 13.86 20.10
N VAL A 630 15.10 13.14 20.13
CA VAL A 630 13.75 13.74 20.03
C VAL A 630 13.54 14.78 21.13
N SER A 631 13.86 14.45 22.39
CA SER A 631 13.64 15.34 23.53
C SER A 631 14.51 16.60 23.45
N ASN A 632 15.78 16.45 23.03
CA ASN A 632 16.71 17.56 22.84
C ASN A 632 16.23 18.51 21.73
N GLU A 633 15.87 17.99 20.55
CA GLU A 633 15.42 18.84 19.43
C GLU A 633 14.13 19.59 19.76
N ILE A 634 13.16 18.93 20.42
CA ILE A 634 11.94 19.59 20.91
C ILE A 634 12.29 20.77 21.82
N VAL A 635 13.16 20.56 22.83
CA VAL A 635 13.51 21.61 23.79
C VAL A 635 14.36 22.71 23.14
N ASN A 636 15.24 22.37 22.20
CA ASN A 636 16.05 23.33 21.45
C ASN A 636 15.17 24.27 20.62
N ILE A 637 14.23 23.72 19.85
CA ILE A 637 13.27 24.49 19.06
C ILE A 637 12.44 25.41 19.97
N GLN A 638 11.91 24.89 21.08
CA GLN A 638 11.12 25.70 22.01
C GLN A 638 11.93 26.81 22.68
N SER A 639 13.20 26.55 23.00
CA SER A 639 14.10 27.56 23.57
C SER A 639 14.42 28.68 22.57
N LYS A 640 14.45 28.38 21.28
CA LYS A 640 14.76 29.34 20.20
C LYS A 640 13.54 30.13 19.71
N TYR A 641 12.38 29.47 19.59
CA TYR A 641 11.21 30.01 18.89
C TYR A 641 9.93 30.06 19.75
N GLY A 642 9.98 29.58 21.00
CA GLY A 642 8.83 29.52 21.91
C GLY A 642 8.08 28.19 21.87
N ASN A 643 7.24 27.94 22.87
CA ASN A 643 6.56 26.64 23.04
C ASN A 643 5.68 26.26 21.85
N ASP A 644 4.97 27.24 21.27
CA ASP A 644 3.99 27.03 20.20
C ASP A 644 4.65 26.78 18.83
N ALA A 645 5.98 26.89 18.73
CA ALA A 645 6.75 26.47 17.56
C ALA A 645 6.87 24.94 17.43
N ILE A 646 6.50 24.19 18.47
CA ILE A 646 6.27 22.74 18.38
C ILE A 646 4.77 22.51 18.26
N SER A 647 4.35 21.91 17.16
CA SER A 647 2.97 21.44 16.97
C SER A 647 2.89 19.92 17.11
N GLY A 648 1.69 19.40 17.37
CA GLY A 648 1.46 17.95 17.36
C GLY A 648 0.11 17.58 16.81
N TYR A 649 0.04 16.42 16.16
CA TYR A 649 -1.18 15.82 15.65
C TYR A 649 -1.40 14.44 16.26
N ILE A 650 -2.61 14.21 16.77
CA ILE A 650 -3.03 12.92 17.33
C ILE A 650 -4.06 12.28 16.41
N GLY A 651 -3.69 11.20 15.75
CA GLY A 651 -4.56 10.49 14.81
C GLY A 651 -5.63 9.65 15.52
N ASN A 652 -6.62 9.20 14.73
CA ASN A 652 -7.74 8.40 15.22
C ASN A 652 -7.33 7.08 15.92
N PRO A 653 -6.30 6.32 15.45
CA PRO A 653 -5.80 5.13 16.14
C PRO A 653 -5.48 5.33 17.64
N ALA A 654 -5.11 6.55 18.06
CA ALA A 654 -4.87 6.86 19.47
C ALA A 654 -6.09 6.60 20.38
N SER A 655 -7.32 6.72 19.85
CA SER A 655 -8.55 6.42 20.60
C SER A 655 -8.70 4.92 20.91
N HIS A 656 -7.97 4.07 20.18
CA HIS A 656 -7.92 2.63 20.36
C HIS A 656 -6.70 2.17 21.18
N SER A 657 -5.84 3.09 21.64
CA SER A 657 -4.65 2.77 22.43
C SER A 657 -4.84 3.22 23.87
N PHE A 658 -5.01 2.24 24.77
CA PHE A 658 -5.11 2.51 26.20
C PHE A 658 -3.87 3.23 26.73
N GLY A 659 -2.68 2.82 26.26
CA GLY A 659 -1.39 3.44 26.61
C GLY A 659 -1.31 4.92 26.25
N ILE A 660 -1.67 5.28 25.00
CA ILE A 660 -1.67 6.70 24.57
C ILE A 660 -2.62 7.51 25.45
N LEU A 661 -3.85 7.04 25.69
CA LEU A 661 -4.86 7.77 26.46
C LEU A 661 -4.42 8.05 27.91
N MET A 662 -3.64 7.15 28.53
CA MET A 662 -3.11 7.35 29.88
C MET A 662 -1.90 8.30 29.94
N ALA A 663 -1.12 8.40 28.85
CA ALA A 663 0.11 9.20 28.82
C ALA A 663 -0.06 10.59 28.20
N VAL A 664 -0.96 10.76 27.22
CA VAL A 664 -1.04 11.95 26.35
C VAL A 664 -1.23 13.26 27.10
N GLY A 665 -2.04 13.27 28.17
CA GLY A 665 -2.27 14.49 28.96
C GLY A 665 -1.01 15.01 29.64
N LYS A 666 -0.17 14.10 30.15
CA LYS A 666 1.12 14.45 30.78
C LYS A 666 2.11 14.93 29.72
N PHE A 667 2.14 14.28 28.57
CA PHE A 667 2.99 14.66 27.45
C PHE A 667 2.64 16.06 26.91
N ARG A 668 1.35 16.34 26.63
CA ARG A 668 0.87 17.67 26.21
C ARG A 668 1.28 18.75 27.22
N LYS A 669 1.20 18.46 28.52
CA LYS A 669 1.64 19.38 29.58
C LYS A 669 3.15 19.64 29.53
N ALA A 670 3.97 18.61 29.28
CA ALA A 670 5.42 18.75 29.16
C ALA A 670 5.83 19.55 27.90
N LEU A 671 5.12 19.37 26.78
CA LEU A 671 5.30 20.21 25.59
C LEU A 671 4.94 21.66 25.90
N GLY A 672 3.79 21.90 26.56
CA GLY A 672 3.34 23.25 26.89
C GLY A 672 2.97 24.10 25.67
N SER A 673 2.74 23.46 24.53
CA SER A 673 2.27 24.08 23.29
C SER A 673 0.74 24.17 23.26
N LYS A 674 0.23 25.26 22.71
CA LYS A 674 -1.18 25.45 22.36
C LYS A 674 -1.49 24.99 20.93
N ASN A 675 -0.47 24.74 20.11
CA ASN A 675 -0.61 24.37 18.71
C ASN A 675 -0.80 22.85 18.56
N MET A 676 -1.84 22.31 19.20
CA MET A 676 -2.16 20.88 19.20
C MET A 676 -3.38 20.61 18.31
N HIS A 677 -3.31 19.53 17.55
CA HIS A 677 -4.33 19.13 16.57
C HIS A 677 -4.70 17.66 16.78
N SER A 678 -5.86 17.25 16.26
CA SER A 678 -6.27 15.85 16.28
C SER A 678 -7.24 15.51 15.15
N GLY A 679 -7.43 14.21 14.91
CA GLY A 679 -8.50 13.73 14.04
C GLY A 679 -9.92 14.18 14.45
N GLY A 680 -10.11 14.67 15.68
CA GLY A 680 -11.41 15.12 16.18
C GLY A 680 -12.01 16.28 15.38
N SER A 681 -11.18 17.24 14.95
CA SER A 681 -11.60 18.38 14.12
C SER A 681 -11.78 18.04 12.63
N LEU A 682 -11.68 16.76 12.29
CA LEU A 682 -11.97 16.20 10.97
C LEU A 682 -13.21 15.27 11.02
N ASP A 683 -13.84 15.15 12.19
CA ASP A 683 -14.89 14.18 12.48
C ASP A 683 -15.87 14.75 13.52
N GLN A 684 -15.68 14.50 14.82
CA GLN A 684 -16.73 14.62 15.84
C GLN A 684 -16.74 15.91 16.67
N MET A 685 -15.83 16.86 16.44
CA MET A 685 -15.73 18.08 17.23
C MET A 685 -17.05 18.90 17.29
N PRO A 686 -17.86 18.99 16.22
CA PRO A 686 -19.18 19.63 16.28
C PRO A 686 -20.12 19.04 17.35
N HIS A 687 -20.17 17.72 17.51
CA HIS A 687 -20.95 17.06 18.58
C HIS A 687 -20.43 17.43 19.97
N GLN A 688 -19.11 17.46 20.12
CA GLN A 688 -18.48 17.78 21.40
C GLN A 688 -18.74 19.23 21.79
N LEU A 689 -18.67 20.16 20.83
CA LEU A 689 -18.98 21.56 21.06
C LEU A 689 -20.43 21.75 21.51
N MET A 690 -21.39 21.10 20.85
CA MET A 690 -22.80 21.17 21.26
C MET A 690 -23.04 20.52 22.62
N SER A 691 -22.37 19.41 22.92
CA SER A 691 -22.44 18.78 24.24
C SER A 691 -21.89 19.70 25.35
N TYR A 692 -20.79 20.41 25.06
CA TYR A 692 -20.23 21.40 25.96
C TYR A 692 -21.16 22.59 26.19
N LEU A 693 -21.70 23.18 25.12
CA LEU A 693 -22.53 24.37 25.21
C LEU A 693 -23.93 24.09 25.79
N MET A 694 -24.54 22.94 25.49
CA MET A 694 -25.90 22.61 25.94
C MET A 694 -25.93 21.89 27.29
N PHE A 695 -24.95 20.99 27.54
CA PHE A 695 -24.94 20.12 28.72
C PHE A 695 -23.76 20.36 29.67
N GLY A 696 -22.82 21.24 29.30
CA GLY A 696 -21.70 21.66 30.15
C GLY A 696 -20.46 20.78 30.10
N HIS A 697 -20.42 19.74 29.25
CA HIS A 697 -19.24 18.86 29.12
C HIS A 697 -19.09 18.32 27.69
N GLY A 698 -17.89 18.47 27.10
CA GLY A 698 -17.64 18.12 25.69
C GLY A 698 -17.72 16.63 25.35
N GLN A 699 -17.54 15.76 26.34
CA GLN A 699 -17.71 14.30 26.17
C GLN A 699 -19.12 13.78 26.51
N LEU A 700 -20.09 14.67 26.78
CA LEU A 700 -21.47 14.27 27.11
C LEU A 700 -22.29 13.97 25.85
N PHE A 701 -21.84 12.99 25.07
CA PHE A 701 -22.51 12.59 23.84
C PHE A 701 -23.89 11.99 24.13
N THR A 702 -24.86 12.33 23.28
CA THR A 702 -26.15 11.66 23.24
C THR A 702 -26.04 10.42 22.36
N ILE A 703 -26.31 9.25 22.93
CA ILE A 703 -26.11 7.93 22.32
C ILE A 703 -27.46 7.29 21.98
N PRO A 704 -27.66 6.80 20.75
CA PRO A 704 -28.89 6.09 20.37
C PRO A 704 -29.15 4.84 21.21
N ASP A 705 -30.32 4.74 21.85
CA ASP A 705 -30.82 3.51 22.45
C ASP A 705 -31.42 2.57 21.39
N ILE A 706 -30.59 2.18 20.42
CA ILE A 706 -30.97 1.48 19.19
C ILE A 706 -31.69 0.14 19.45
N ASP A 707 -31.47 -0.50 20.60
CA ASP A 707 -32.10 -1.78 20.94
C ASP A 707 -33.58 -1.65 21.33
N ARG A 708 -34.02 -0.43 21.67
CA ARG A 708 -35.33 -0.19 22.28
C ARG A 708 -36.14 0.93 21.61
N THR A 709 -35.65 1.48 20.49
CA THR A 709 -36.35 2.52 19.71
C THR A 709 -37.42 1.94 18.79
N ASP A 710 -38.49 2.69 18.54
CA ASP A 710 -39.55 2.32 17.59
C ASP A 710 -39.47 3.14 16.30
N TYR A 711 -38.84 4.31 16.35
CA TYR A 711 -38.64 5.16 15.17
C TYR A 711 -37.21 5.71 15.12
N MET A 712 -36.44 5.36 14.10
CA MET A 712 -35.08 5.88 13.91
C MET A 712 -35.00 6.72 12.63
N LEU A 713 -34.70 8.00 12.78
CA LEU A 713 -34.33 8.92 11.71
C LEU A 713 -32.79 9.08 11.72
N MET A 714 -32.14 8.54 10.69
CA MET A 714 -30.68 8.58 10.53
C MET A 714 -30.28 9.49 9.38
N LEU A 715 -29.37 10.43 9.63
CA LEU A 715 -28.93 11.43 8.66
C LEU A 715 -27.43 11.29 8.37
N GLY A 716 -27.08 11.08 7.10
CA GLY A 716 -25.68 11.10 6.64
C GLY A 716 -24.75 10.10 7.33
N ALA A 717 -25.28 8.94 7.74
CA ALA A 717 -24.54 7.90 8.45
C ALA A 717 -24.61 6.56 7.72
N ASN A 718 -23.53 5.79 7.79
CA ASN A 718 -23.43 4.49 7.13
C ASN A 718 -22.81 3.42 8.05
N PRO A 719 -23.56 2.93 9.07
CA PRO A 719 -23.10 1.88 9.97
C PRO A 719 -22.70 0.58 9.26
N ALA A 720 -23.24 0.28 8.08
CA ALA A 720 -22.84 -0.90 7.30
C ALA A 720 -21.38 -0.88 6.82
N ALA A 721 -20.76 0.30 6.67
CA ALA A 721 -19.35 0.45 6.34
C ALA A 721 -18.48 0.76 7.58
N SER A 722 -19.02 1.54 8.52
CA SER A 722 -18.29 2.06 9.69
C SER A 722 -18.37 1.18 10.94
N ASN A 723 -19.36 0.27 11.02
CA ASN A 723 -19.77 -0.47 12.21
C ASN A 723 -20.32 0.42 13.35
N GLY A 724 -20.95 1.55 13.01
CA GLY A 724 -21.38 2.57 13.97
C GLY A 724 -20.35 3.70 14.10
N SER A 725 -20.80 4.93 14.33
CA SER A 725 -19.93 6.09 14.55
C SER A 725 -20.50 6.98 15.65
N LEU A 726 -19.80 7.22 16.76
CA LEU A 726 -20.43 7.72 18.01
C LEU A 726 -21.68 6.92 18.41
N MET A 727 -21.69 5.64 18.05
CA MET A 727 -22.76 4.69 18.33
C MET A 727 -22.09 3.32 18.34
N SER A 728 -21.19 3.12 19.32
CA SER A 728 -20.41 1.90 19.47
C SER A 728 -21.37 0.74 19.70
N ALA A 729 -21.53 -0.07 18.65
CA ALA A 729 -22.54 -1.10 18.57
C ALA A 729 -21.96 -2.36 17.91
N GLY A 730 -21.67 -3.37 18.72
CA GLY A 730 -21.39 -4.72 18.24
C GLY A 730 -22.57 -5.25 17.42
N ASP A 731 -22.28 -5.79 16.24
CA ASP A 731 -23.27 -6.27 15.26
C ASP A 731 -24.37 -5.23 14.92
N VAL A 732 -23.96 -4.01 14.57
CA VAL A 732 -24.87 -2.90 14.29
C VAL A 732 -25.95 -3.22 13.25
N LEU A 733 -25.64 -4.08 12.27
CA LEU A 733 -26.58 -4.44 11.20
C LEU A 733 -27.76 -5.23 11.74
N LYS A 734 -27.49 -6.21 12.61
CA LYS A 734 -28.54 -6.97 13.31
C LYS A 734 -29.38 -6.06 14.20
N ARG A 735 -28.75 -5.08 14.86
CA ARG A 735 -29.49 -4.09 15.67
C ARG A 735 -30.42 -3.22 14.82
N LEU A 736 -29.99 -2.78 13.63
CA LEU A 736 -30.85 -2.05 12.70
C LEU A 736 -32.00 -2.91 12.18
N GLU A 737 -31.74 -4.17 11.83
CA GLU A 737 -32.77 -5.13 11.41
C GLU A 737 -33.81 -5.35 12.52
N SER A 738 -33.34 -5.46 13.77
CA SER A 738 -34.21 -5.66 14.94
C SER A 738 -35.22 -4.53 15.17
N ILE A 739 -34.97 -3.31 14.64
CA ILE A 739 -35.94 -2.21 14.68
C ILE A 739 -37.20 -2.60 13.92
N LYS A 740 -37.04 -3.17 12.72
CA LYS A 740 -38.16 -3.64 11.90
C LYS A 740 -38.81 -4.89 12.48
N GLU A 741 -38.01 -5.82 13.00
CA GLU A 741 -38.52 -7.07 13.60
C GLU A 741 -39.50 -6.83 14.76
N ARG A 742 -39.29 -5.74 15.53
CA ARG A 742 -40.21 -5.32 16.60
C ARG A 742 -41.31 -4.36 16.15
N GLY A 743 -41.48 -4.15 14.85
CA GLY A 743 -42.53 -3.30 14.28
C GLY A 743 -42.17 -1.81 14.16
N GLY A 744 -40.93 -1.43 14.44
CA GLY A 744 -40.44 -0.06 14.30
C GLY A 744 -40.09 0.33 12.87
N LYS A 745 -39.76 1.61 12.68
CA LYS A 745 -39.41 2.22 11.39
C LYS A 745 -38.02 2.84 11.43
N PHE A 746 -37.21 2.58 10.40
CA PHE A 746 -35.89 3.17 10.23
C PHE A 746 -35.87 3.96 8.91
N ILE A 747 -35.76 5.29 8.98
CA ILE A 747 -35.61 6.17 7.80
C ILE A 747 -34.15 6.61 7.69
N LEU A 748 -33.57 6.44 6.51
CA LEU A 748 -32.24 6.91 6.17
C LEU A 748 -32.32 8.11 5.21
N VAL A 749 -31.64 9.19 5.54
CA VAL A 749 -31.54 10.38 4.69
C VAL A 749 -30.07 10.58 4.33
N ASP A 750 -29.74 10.47 3.05
CA ASP A 750 -28.37 10.57 2.54
C ASP A 750 -28.36 10.93 1.04
N PRO A 751 -27.43 11.76 0.55
CA PRO A 751 -27.25 12.01 -0.89
C PRO A 751 -26.88 10.76 -1.70
N ARG A 752 -26.44 9.70 -1.03
CA ARG A 752 -26.16 8.38 -1.62
C ARG A 752 -27.03 7.32 -0.96
N ARG A 753 -27.62 6.45 -1.75
CA ARG A 753 -28.22 5.19 -1.30
C ARG A 753 -27.12 4.26 -0.78
N THR A 754 -26.75 4.43 0.48
CA THR A 754 -25.64 3.70 1.10
C THR A 754 -25.97 2.22 1.35
N GLU A 755 -24.98 1.43 1.75
CA GLU A 755 -25.15 0.02 2.08
C GLU A 755 -26.13 -0.17 3.24
N SER A 756 -26.23 0.82 4.14
CA SER A 756 -27.20 0.84 5.26
C SER A 756 -28.64 0.99 4.78
N ALA A 757 -28.89 1.53 3.57
CA ALA A 757 -30.23 1.68 3.01
C ALA A 757 -30.96 0.33 2.84
N ARG A 758 -30.23 -0.78 2.73
CA ARG A 758 -30.80 -2.14 2.66
C ARG A 758 -31.58 -2.52 3.93
N TYR A 759 -31.17 -1.95 5.07
CA TYR A 759 -31.80 -2.17 6.37
C TYR A 759 -32.84 -1.09 6.69
N ALA A 760 -32.84 0.04 5.97
CA ALA A 760 -33.81 1.11 6.15
C ALA A 760 -35.20 0.73 5.62
N SER A 761 -36.24 1.18 6.30
CA SER A 761 -37.63 1.13 5.83
C SER A 761 -37.84 2.07 4.64
N GLU A 762 -37.10 3.17 4.62
CA GLU A 762 -37.19 4.21 3.59
C GLU A 762 -35.82 4.90 3.45
N HIS A 763 -35.43 5.22 2.21
CA HIS A 763 -34.28 6.06 1.91
C HIS A 763 -34.73 7.33 1.18
N LEU A 764 -34.28 8.50 1.65
CA LEU A 764 -34.56 9.79 1.02
C LEU A 764 -33.25 10.47 0.61
N PHE A 765 -33.20 10.91 -0.65
CA PHE A 765 -32.11 11.76 -1.13
C PHE A 765 -32.23 13.17 -0.55
N ILE A 766 -31.10 13.74 -0.16
CA ILE A 766 -30.98 15.13 0.28
C ILE A 766 -29.81 15.80 -0.43
N LYS A 767 -29.97 17.07 -0.83
CA LYS A 767 -28.86 17.81 -1.44
C LYS A 767 -27.75 18.04 -0.39
N PRO A 768 -26.47 17.74 -0.70
CA PRO A 768 -25.37 17.93 0.25
C PRO A 768 -25.32 19.36 0.83
N GLY A 769 -25.11 19.49 2.15
CA GLY A 769 -25.06 20.79 2.81
C GLY A 769 -26.41 21.36 3.25
N THR A 770 -27.54 20.68 2.98
CA THR A 770 -28.89 21.22 3.22
C THR A 770 -29.65 20.53 4.37
N ASP A 771 -29.03 19.56 5.04
CA ASP A 771 -29.54 18.92 6.25
C ASP A 771 -30.05 19.88 7.33
N PRO A 772 -29.41 21.04 7.62
CA PRO A 772 -29.92 21.90 8.69
C PRO A 772 -31.29 22.49 8.34
N LEU A 773 -31.59 22.72 7.05
CA LEU A 773 -32.92 23.16 6.62
C LEU A 773 -33.95 22.04 6.74
N PHE A 774 -33.59 20.80 6.42
CA PHE A 774 -34.50 19.67 6.56
C PHE A 774 -34.90 19.48 8.02
N ILE A 775 -33.93 19.44 8.96
CA ILE A 775 -34.22 19.27 10.39
C ILE A 775 -34.97 20.48 10.93
N TYR A 776 -34.61 21.70 10.51
CA TYR A 776 -35.35 22.92 10.82
C TYR A 776 -36.82 22.81 10.39
N GLY A 777 -37.10 22.29 9.20
CA GLY A 777 -38.46 22.07 8.69
C GLY A 777 -39.26 21.06 9.52
N LEU A 778 -38.62 20.00 10.01
CA LEU A 778 -39.25 19.05 10.94
C LEU A 778 -39.64 19.74 12.26
N ILE A 779 -38.71 20.49 12.86
CA ILE A 779 -38.94 21.23 14.11
C ILE A 779 -40.02 22.30 13.91
N GLN A 780 -39.93 23.07 12.83
CA GLN A 780 -40.93 24.07 12.45
C GLN A 780 -42.32 23.48 12.38
N TYR A 781 -42.49 22.34 11.71
CA TYR A 781 -43.81 21.71 11.58
C TYR A 781 -44.33 21.18 12.92
N ILE A 782 -43.46 20.56 13.74
CA ILE A 782 -43.81 20.13 15.11
C ILE A 782 -44.29 21.31 15.95
N ILE A 783 -43.62 22.45 15.88
CA ILE A 783 -44.02 23.67 16.60
C ILE A 783 -45.35 24.22 16.08
N GLN A 784 -45.51 24.35 14.76
CA GLN A 784 -46.73 24.87 14.14
C GLN A 784 -47.99 24.04 14.42
N GLN A 785 -47.83 22.71 14.52
CA GLN A 785 -48.91 21.79 14.84
C GLN A 785 -49.05 21.52 16.34
N ALA A 786 -48.23 22.18 17.18
CA ALA A 786 -48.18 21.96 18.63
C ALA A 786 -47.99 20.48 19.03
N LEU A 787 -47.12 19.77 18.30
CA LEU A 787 -46.77 18.37 18.54
C LEU A 787 -45.55 18.20 19.46
N TYR A 788 -45.02 19.28 20.04
CA TYR A 788 -43.92 19.20 20.99
C TYR A 788 -44.42 18.73 22.37
N GLU A 789 -43.68 17.81 22.98
CA GLU A 789 -43.92 17.28 24.32
C GLU A 789 -42.58 16.93 25.00
N PRO A 790 -41.86 17.93 25.56
CA PRO A 790 -40.59 17.68 26.23
C PRO A 790 -40.70 16.81 27.50
N ALA A 791 -41.93 16.54 27.97
CA ALA A 791 -42.25 15.60 29.04
C ALA A 791 -41.36 15.79 30.30
N HIS A 792 -40.57 14.77 30.67
CA HIS A 792 -39.70 14.78 31.85
C HIS A 792 -38.62 15.86 31.81
N LEU A 793 -38.33 16.42 30.64
CA LEU A 793 -37.33 17.47 30.46
C LEU A 793 -37.84 18.86 30.83
N THR A 794 -39.15 19.09 30.91
CA THR A 794 -39.77 20.43 31.03
C THR A 794 -39.14 21.34 32.10
N GLN A 795 -38.79 20.78 33.26
CA GLN A 795 -38.20 21.55 34.39
C GLN A 795 -36.69 21.80 34.25
N MET A 796 -36.06 21.19 33.25
CA MET A 796 -34.63 21.23 32.99
C MET A 796 -34.28 22.03 31.73
N LEU A 797 -35.24 22.73 31.10
CA LEU A 797 -35.00 23.48 29.87
C LEU A 797 -34.80 24.97 30.17
N ASP A 798 -33.67 25.52 29.71
CA ASP A 798 -33.46 26.97 29.66
C ASP A 798 -33.70 27.49 28.24
N GLY A 799 -34.49 28.57 28.11
CA GLY A 799 -34.79 29.20 26.82
C GLY A 799 -35.91 28.54 25.98
N PHE A 800 -36.73 27.64 26.54
CA PHE A 800 -37.75 26.89 25.77
C PHE A 800 -38.81 27.78 25.10
N ASP A 801 -39.40 28.74 25.84
CA ASP A 801 -40.43 29.63 25.27
C ASP A 801 -39.88 30.49 24.12
N GLN A 802 -38.62 30.95 24.25
CA GLN A 802 -37.94 31.71 23.21
C GLN A 802 -37.69 30.84 21.98
N LEU A 803 -37.26 29.59 22.17
CA LEU A 803 -37.02 28.63 21.09
C LEU A 803 -38.27 28.42 20.21
N LEU A 804 -39.46 28.30 20.81
CA LEU A 804 -40.71 28.09 20.07
C LEU A 804 -41.00 29.23 19.07
N GLY A 805 -40.54 30.45 19.35
CA GLY A 805 -40.69 31.61 18.48
C GLY A 805 -39.66 31.74 17.36
N MET A 806 -38.68 30.82 17.24
CA MET A 806 -37.56 30.97 16.30
C MET A 806 -37.75 30.28 14.94
N PHE A 807 -38.71 29.38 14.82
CA PHE A 807 -38.84 28.47 13.66
C PHE A 807 -39.85 28.95 12.60
N ASP A 808 -39.77 30.22 12.17
CA ASP A 808 -40.66 30.81 11.16
C ASP A 808 -39.91 31.51 10.00
N GLN A 809 -38.58 31.42 9.99
CA GLN A 809 -37.70 32.14 9.04
C GLN A 809 -37.76 31.65 7.59
N PHE A 810 -38.28 30.43 7.35
CA PHE A 810 -38.43 29.82 6.04
C PHE A 810 -39.82 29.18 5.95
N SER A 811 -40.39 29.14 4.75
CA SER A 811 -41.56 28.30 4.45
C SER A 811 -41.15 26.86 4.17
N LEU A 812 -42.06 25.90 4.41
CA LEU A 812 -41.82 24.50 4.07
C LEU A 812 -41.58 24.31 2.56
N ALA A 813 -42.19 25.13 1.72
CA ALA A 813 -41.98 25.13 0.27
C ALA A 813 -40.54 25.52 -0.09
N GLU A 814 -39.99 26.57 0.52
CA GLU A 814 -38.59 26.98 0.33
C GLU A 814 -37.63 25.89 0.83
N ILE A 815 -37.88 25.31 2.00
CA ILE A 815 -37.08 24.20 2.54
C ILE A 815 -37.09 23.03 1.57
N SER A 816 -38.28 22.66 1.06
CA SER A 816 -38.46 21.55 0.15
C SER A 816 -37.69 21.74 -1.16
N ASP A 817 -37.78 22.93 -1.76
CA ASP A 817 -37.05 23.27 -2.99
C ASP A 817 -35.53 23.20 -2.79
N VAL A 818 -35.03 23.73 -1.67
CA VAL A 818 -33.59 23.75 -1.37
C VAL A 818 -33.07 22.35 -1.07
N CYS A 819 -33.65 21.63 -0.10
CA CYS A 819 -33.09 20.35 0.35
C CYS A 819 -33.41 19.16 -0.57
N GLY A 820 -34.44 19.28 -1.42
CA GLY A 820 -34.86 18.23 -2.34
C GLY A 820 -35.78 17.17 -1.74
N ILE A 821 -36.26 17.35 -0.49
CA ILE A 821 -37.24 16.48 0.15
C ILE A 821 -38.62 17.15 0.08
N SER A 822 -39.65 16.42 -0.35
CA SER A 822 -41.00 16.98 -0.51
C SER A 822 -41.60 17.47 0.81
N GLU A 823 -42.43 18.52 0.74
CA GLU A 823 -43.18 19.00 1.91
C GLU A 823 -43.97 17.89 2.60
N ASP A 824 -44.60 16.99 1.84
CA ASP A 824 -45.38 15.88 2.39
C ASP A 824 -44.50 14.92 3.19
N ASN A 825 -43.28 14.66 2.74
CA ASN A 825 -42.32 13.85 3.48
C ASN A 825 -41.85 14.56 4.76
N ILE A 826 -41.59 15.88 4.70
CA ILE A 826 -41.22 16.67 5.89
C ILE A 826 -42.35 16.59 6.93
N LYS A 827 -43.60 16.87 6.53
CA LYS A 827 -44.78 16.84 7.42
C LYS A 827 -45.02 15.45 8.00
N ARG A 828 -44.95 14.40 7.16
CA ARG A 828 -45.13 13.01 7.58
C ARG A 828 -44.06 12.58 8.57
N ILE A 829 -42.78 12.82 8.28
CA ILE A 829 -41.67 12.41 9.16
C ILE A 829 -41.78 13.14 10.50
N ALA A 830 -42.06 14.44 10.49
CA ALA A 830 -42.26 15.22 11.72
C ALA A 830 -43.42 14.67 12.58
N THR A 831 -44.53 14.31 11.93
CA THR A 831 -45.71 13.71 12.61
C THR A 831 -45.40 12.32 13.15
N ASP A 832 -44.86 11.42 12.32
CA ASP A 832 -44.51 10.06 12.71
C ASP A 832 -43.50 10.06 13.87
N PHE A 833 -42.50 10.95 13.82
CA PHE A 833 -41.45 11.07 14.82
C PHE A 833 -41.99 11.54 16.17
N ALA A 834 -42.86 12.56 16.17
CA ALA A 834 -43.49 13.08 17.39
C ALA A 834 -44.49 12.07 18.01
N ALA A 835 -45.15 11.26 17.19
CA ALA A 835 -46.14 10.28 17.64
C ALA A 835 -45.54 8.96 18.17
N ALA A 836 -44.26 8.67 17.92
CA ALA A 836 -43.64 7.40 18.29
C ALA A 836 -43.37 7.29 19.81
N GLU A 837 -43.55 6.08 20.36
CA GLU A 837 -43.33 5.80 21.79
C GLU A 837 -41.85 5.99 22.18
N GLY A 838 -40.91 5.56 21.33
CA GLY A 838 -39.49 5.91 21.39
C GLY A 838 -38.95 6.28 20.01
N ALA A 839 -38.36 7.48 19.88
CA ALA A 839 -37.79 7.97 18.64
C ALA A 839 -36.36 8.48 18.80
N ILE A 840 -35.56 8.28 17.75
CA ILE A 840 -34.16 8.66 17.68
C ILE A 840 -33.95 9.48 16.42
N CYS A 841 -33.52 10.73 16.57
CA CYS A 841 -32.86 11.45 15.50
C CYS A 841 -31.35 11.40 15.73
N TYR A 842 -30.61 10.85 14.76
CA TYR A 842 -29.17 10.64 14.85
C TYR A 842 -28.48 11.01 13.54
N GLY A 843 -27.35 11.69 13.63
CA GLY A 843 -26.60 12.18 12.47
C GLY A 843 -25.09 12.06 12.64
N ARG A 844 -24.36 11.69 11.58
CA ARG A 844 -22.90 11.49 11.61
C ARG A 844 -22.15 12.18 10.48
N MET A 845 -21.20 11.53 9.81
CA MET A 845 -20.18 12.18 8.98
C MET A 845 -20.78 13.11 7.93
N GLY A 846 -21.92 12.74 7.31
CA GLY A 846 -22.63 13.64 6.39
C GLY A 846 -22.97 14.98 7.02
N LEU A 847 -23.36 15.01 8.30
CA LEU A 847 -23.68 16.21 9.07
C LEU A 847 -22.48 16.86 9.76
N SER A 848 -21.44 16.09 10.05
CA SER A 848 -20.32 16.53 10.89
C SER A 848 -19.18 17.15 10.09
N THR A 849 -19.10 16.85 8.79
CA THR A 849 -18.05 17.36 7.91
C THR A 849 -18.64 18.11 6.73
N GLN A 850 -19.60 18.98 7.02
CA GLN A 850 -20.20 19.92 6.07
C GLN A 850 -20.32 21.32 6.65
N ASN A 851 -20.79 22.29 5.86
CA ASN A 851 -21.09 23.60 6.41
C ASN A 851 -22.25 23.52 7.41
N PHE A 852 -22.23 24.34 8.47
CA PHE A 852 -23.22 24.31 9.56
C PHE A 852 -23.21 23.00 10.37
N SER A 853 -22.03 22.39 10.55
CA SER A 853 -21.92 21.10 11.25
C SER A 853 -22.33 21.21 12.73
N ALA A 854 -21.90 22.25 13.43
CA ALA A 854 -22.31 22.48 14.82
C ALA A 854 -23.82 22.73 14.93
N LEU A 855 -24.38 23.56 14.04
CA LEU A 855 -25.81 23.84 13.98
C LEU A 855 -26.67 22.61 13.70
N ASN A 856 -26.21 21.70 12.82
CA ASN A 856 -26.88 20.42 12.58
C ASN A 856 -27.05 19.63 13.88
N HIS A 857 -26.01 19.51 14.70
CA HIS A 857 -26.10 18.75 15.95
C HIS A 857 -26.93 19.44 17.01
N TRP A 858 -26.94 20.77 17.04
CA TRP A 858 -27.91 21.51 17.83
C TRP A 858 -29.34 21.17 17.40
N LEU A 859 -29.65 21.23 16.10
CA LEU A 859 -30.98 20.90 15.58
C LEU A 859 -31.39 19.44 15.88
N VAL A 860 -30.46 18.47 15.74
CA VAL A 860 -30.70 17.08 16.14
C VAL A 860 -31.04 16.98 17.62
N ASN A 861 -30.28 17.65 18.49
CA ASN A 861 -30.57 17.68 19.92
C ASN A 861 -31.93 18.34 20.21
N ILE A 862 -32.23 19.48 19.58
CA ILE A 862 -33.53 20.17 19.72
C ILE A 862 -34.67 19.24 19.31
N LEU A 863 -34.60 18.59 18.15
CA LEU A 863 -35.67 17.69 17.69
C LEU A 863 -35.93 16.56 18.71
N ASN A 864 -34.87 15.95 19.25
CA ASN A 864 -35.01 14.94 20.30
C ASN A 864 -35.54 15.54 21.62
N ILE A 865 -35.11 16.74 22.01
CA ILE A 865 -35.54 17.38 23.27
C ILE A 865 -37.01 17.79 23.22
N ILE A 866 -37.45 18.50 22.18
CA ILE A 866 -38.82 19.06 22.12
C ILE A 866 -39.88 17.98 21.99
N THR A 867 -39.51 16.77 21.57
CA THR A 867 -40.39 15.59 21.48
C THR A 867 -40.23 14.64 22.66
N GLY A 868 -39.47 15.04 23.70
CA GLY A 868 -39.28 14.24 24.91
C GLY A 868 -38.40 13.00 24.72
N ASN A 869 -37.66 12.92 23.61
CA ASN A 869 -36.82 11.80 23.22
C ASN A 869 -35.40 11.79 23.80
N LEU A 870 -34.96 12.86 24.49
CA LEU A 870 -33.68 12.87 25.19
C LEU A 870 -33.79 12.24 26.59
N ASP A 871 -32.81 11.42 26.95
CA ASP A 871 -32.65 10.69 28.22
C ASP A 871 -33.86 9.81 28.59
N ARG A 872 -34.51 9.21 27.58
CA ARG A 872 -35.58 8.21 27.77
C ARG A 872 -35.27 6.90 27.07
N LYS A 873 -35.86 5.80 27.56
CA LYS A 873 -35.83 4.50 26.90
C LYS A 873 -36.33 4.63 25.46
N GLY A 874 -35.60 4.05 24.51
CA GLY A 874 -35.89 4.11 23.07
C GLY A 874 -35.58 5.44 22.41
N GLY A 875 -34.99 6.40 23.14
CA GLY A 875 -34.59 7.70 22.63
C GLY A 875 -33.06 7.87 22.57
N MET A 876 -32.61 9.11 22.51
CA MET A 876 -31.20 9.48 22.66
C MET A 876 -30.86 9.52 24.15
N MET A 877 -29.85 8.79 24.62
CA MET A 877 -29.53 8.63 26.04
C MET A 877 -28.07 8.99 26.36
N PHE A 878 -27.65 8.88 27.61
CA PHE A 878 -26.25 8.97 28.01
C PHE A 878 -25.73 7.62 28.53
N THR A 879 -24.42 7.43 28.46
CA THR A 879 -23.75 6.22 28.94
C THR A 879 -23.38 6.32 30.40
N LYS A 880 -23.21 5.16 31.04
CA LYS A 880 -22.65 5.05 32.39
C LYS A 880 -21.54 3.99 32.36
N PRO A 881 -20.35 4.35 31.84
CA PRO A 881 -19.23 3.41 31.69
C PRO A 881 -18.67 2.95 33.05
N ALA A 882 -17.93 1.84 33.03
CA ALA A 882 -17.23 1.36 34.22
C ALA A 882 -16.12 2.30 34.72
N VAL A 883 -15.50 3.03 33.79
CA VAL A 883 -14.50 4.07 34.05
C VAL A 883 -15.03 5.39 33.49
N ASP A 884 -15.26 6.38 34.37
CA ASP A 884 -15.88 7.67 34.05
C ASP A 884 -14.96 8.87 34.31
N THR A 885 -13.66 8.64 34.52
CA THR A 885 -12.67 9.69 34.83
C THR A 885 -12.55 10.77 33.74
N GLY A 886 -13.00 10.47 32.51
CA GLY A 886 -13.08 11.42 31.40
C GLY A 886 -14.33 12.32 31.41
N ILE A 887 -15.31 12.06 32.26
CA ILE A 887 -16.53 12.88 32.42
C ILE A 887 -16.62 13.41 33.86
N GLN A 888 -15.76 14.37 34.17
CA GLN A 888 -15.75 15.08 35.44
C GLN A 888 -15.77 16.60 35.20
N ALA A 889 -16.18 17.38 36.20
CA ALA A 889 -16.22 18.84 36.05
C ALA A 889 -14.86 19.46 35.67
N SER A 890 -13.74 18.86 36.13
CA SER A 890 -12.38 19.29 35.78
C SER A 890 -11.96 18.98 34.33
N THR A 891 -12.68 18.10 33.64
CA THR A 891 -12.40 17.65 32.26
C THR A 891 -13.45 18.12 31.25
N ALA A 892 -14.31 19.08 31.64
CA ALA A 892 -15.43 19.57 30.84
C ALA A 892 -15.07 20.04 29.42
N GLY A 893 -13.83 20.50 29.21
CA GLY A 893 -13.36 21.06 27.95
C GLY A 893 -13.24 22.57 27.99
N SER A 894 -12.97 23.15 26.83
CA SER A 894 -12.91 24.59 26.61
C SER A 894 -13.33 24.92 25.18
N PHE A 895 -13.76 26.16 24.97
CA PHE A 895 -14.11 26.69 23.66
C PHE A 895 -13.64 28.14 23.56
N ALA A 896 -13.01 28.49 22.44
CA ALA A 896 -12.59 29.85 22.08
C ALA A 896 -11.75 30.56 23.15
N LYS A 897 -10.98 29.83 23.98
CA LYS A 897 -10.09 30.46 24.99
C LYS A 897 -8.87 31.10 24.36
N PHE A 898 -8.47 30.59 23.21
CA PHE A 898 -7.49 31.16 22.31
C PHE A 898 -7.88 30.80 20.88
N HIS A 899 -7.23 31.43 19.91
CA HIS A 899 -7.55 31.28 18.49
C HIS A 899 -6.28 31.03 17.70
N SER A 900 -6.41 30.44 16.51
CA SER A 900 -5.30 30.24 15.61
C SER A 900 -4.70 31.56 15.14
N ARG A 901 -3.38 31.57 14.86
CA ARG A 901 -2.68 32.79 14.45
C ARG A 901 -2.88 33.13 12.97
N VAL A 902 -3.25 32.14 12.15
CA VAL A 902 -3.40 32.32 10.69
C VAL A 902 -4.79 32.79 10.30
N ARG A 903 -5.84 32.14 10.82
CA ARG A 903 -7.24 32.39 10.45
C ARG A 903 -8.12 32.86 11.61
N GLY A 904 -7.62 32.90 12.84
CA GLY A 904 -8.42 33.26 14.00
C GLY A 904 -9.52 32.24 14.33
N LEU A 905 -9.35 30.97 13.95
CA LEU A 905 -10.32 29.92 14.25
C LEU A 905 -10.28 29.55 15.74
N PRO A 906 -11.43 29.23 16.36
CA PRO A 906 -11.51 28.99 17.79
C PRO A 906 -10.88 27.65 18.16
N GLU A 907 -10.22 27.61 19.32
CA GLU A 907 -9.85 26.36 19.96
C GLU A 907 -11.08 25.62 20.51
N PHE A 908 -11.01 24.29 20.53
CA PHE A 908 -11.87 23.45 21.35
C PHE A 908 -11.05 22.40 22.11
N SER A 909 -11.32 22.21 23.40
CA SER A 909 -10.67 21.22 24.28
C SER A 909 -9.12 21.18 24.23
N ARG A 910 -8.54 22.38 24.08
CA ARG A 910 -7.13 22.77 23.96
C ARG A 910 -6.49 22.34 22.64
N GLU A 911 -7.30 22.19 21.61
CA GLU A 911 -6.89 21.82 20.27
C GLU A 911 -7.34 22.89 19.28
N LEU A 912 -6.47 23.20 18.33
CA LEU A 912 -6.79 24.03 17.18
C LEU A 912 -7.35 23.15 16.05
N PRO A 913 -8.12 23.73 15.11
CA PRO A 913 -8.60 22.97 13.98
C PRO A 913 -7.48 22.44 13.08
N THR A 914 -7.53 21.17 12.70
CA THR A 914 -6.51 20.56 11.85
C THR A 914 -6.48 21.12 10.42
N ALA A 915 -7.57 21.73 9.94
CA ALA A 915 -7.64 22.32 8.59
C ALA A 915 -6.64 23.47 8.36
N ILE A 916 -6.12 24.09 9.44
CA ILE A 916 -5.09 25.15 9.37
C ILE A 916 -3.67 24.62 9.59
N LEU A 917 -3.47 23.31 9.75
CA LEU A 917 -2.18 22.75 10.18
C LEU A 917 -1.04 23.14 9.22
N ALA A 918 -1.27 23.06 7.90
CA ALA A 918 -0.28 23.47 6.91
C ALA A 918 -0.01 25.00 6.95
N GLU A 919 -1.04 25.81 7.15
CA GLU A 919 -0.88 27.28 7.26
C GLU A 919 -0.08 27.68 8.50
N GLU A 920 -0.28 26.99 9.63
CA GLU A 920 0.46 27.20 10.88
C GLU A 920 1.98 26.91 10.71
N MET A 921 2.34 26.00 9.79
CA MET A 921 3.71 25.69 9.40
C MET A 921 4.27 26.69 8.38
N LEU A 922 3.52 26.98 7.32
CA LEU A 922 4.00 27.75 6.17
C LEU A 922 4.02 29.26 6.41
N THR A 923 3.11 29.78 7.24
CA THR A 923 3.01 31.23 7.46
C THR A 923 4.14 31.68 8.39
N PRO A 924 4.96 32.70 8.03
CA PRO A 924 5.94 33.28 8.93
C PRO A 924 5.31 34.05 10.10
N GLY A 925 6.04 34.19 11.21
CA GLY A 925 5.63 35.00 12.37
C GLY A 925 5.92 34.33 13.71
N GLU A 926 5.61 35.04 14.81
CA GLU A 926 5.68 34.47 16.16
C GLU A 926 4.74 33.25 16.25
N GLY A 927 5.25 32.14 16.79
CA GLY A 927 4.52 30.88 16.89
C GLY A 927 4.41 30.09 15.58
N GLN A 928 5.14 30.45 14.51
CA GLN A 928 5.29 29.58 13.33
C GLN A 928 5.81 28.21 13.75
N VAL A 929 5.17 27.14 13.27
CA VAL A 929 5.59 25.77 13.56
C VAL A 929 6.94 25.49 12.90
N LYS A 930 7.90 25.04 13.71
CA LYS A 930 9.25 24.64 13.31
C LYS A 930 9.51 23.17 13.58
N GLY A 931 8.85 22.59 14.58
CA GLY A 931 8.89 21.15 14.79
C GLY A 931 7.52 20.53 14.95
N PHE A 932 7.41 19.26 14.56
CA PHE A 932 6.13 18.55 14.52
C PHE A 932 6.22 17.14 15.11
N ILE A 933 5.18 16.75 15.83
CA ILE A 933 5.05 15.43 16.47
C ILE A 933 3.76 14.78 15.96
N CYS A 934 3.89 13.75 15.15
CA CYS A 934 2.75 12.95 14.68
C CYS A 934 2.61 11.69 15.56
N ILE A 935 1.43 11.45 16.12
CA ILE A 935 1.16 10.27 16.96
C ILE A 935 0.03 9.46 16.31
N ALA A 936 0.36 8.24 15.89
CA ALA A 936 -0.54 7.25 15.34
C ALA A 936 -1.48 7.84 14.27
N GLY A 937 -0.90 8.47 13.25
CA GLY A 937 -1.63 9.32 12.32
C GLY A 937 -0.96 9.48 10.96
N ASN A 938 -1.79 9.70 9.93
CA ASN A 938 -1.36 10.00 8.57
C ASN A 938 -2.14 11.21 8.03
N PRO A 939 -1.89 12.42 8.57
CA PRO A 939 -2.57 13.65 8.17
C PRO A 939 -2.40 13.97 6.68
N VAL A 940 -1.27 13.63 6.02
CA VAL A 940 -1.10 13.86 4.57
C VAL A 940 -2.24 13.28 3.73
N LEU A 941 -2.75 12.10 4.09
CA LEU A 941 -3.90 11.48 3.40
C LEU A 941 -5.25 11.76 4.08
N SER A 942 -5.29 12.39 5.25
CA SER A 942 -6.54 12.55 6.02
C SER A 942 -7.03 13.99 6.21
N VAL A 943 -6.18 15.01 6.07
CA VAL A 943 -6.58 16.42 6.15
C VAL A 943 -6.95 16.99 4.77
N PRO A 944 -7.78 18.04 4.70
CA PRO A 944 -7.98 18.78 3.46
C PRO A 944 -6.67 19.32 2.87
N ASN A 945 -6.56 19.33 1.54
CA ASN A 945 -5.39 19.77 0.80
C ASN A 945 -4.10 19.04 1.24
N GLY A 946 -4.12 17.71 1.15
CA GLY A 946 -3.01 16.85 1.57
C GLY A 946 -1.66 17.19 0.95
N ARG A 947 -1.65 17.70 -0.30
CA ARG A 947 -0.43 18.17 -0.98
C ARG A 947 0.21 19.39 -0.33
N GLN A 948 -0.60 20.33 0.16
CA GLN A 948 -0.08 21.50 0.88
C GLN A 948 0.54 21.07 2.21
N LEU A 949 -0.07 20.10 2.91
CA LEU A 949 0.53 19.57 4.13
C LEU A 949 1.82 18.78 3.82
N ASP A 950 1.85 18.00 2.75
CA ASP A 950 3.05 17.28 2.29
C ASP A 950 4.23 18.25 2.06
N GLU A 951 3.98 19.41 1.43
CA GLU A 951 4.96 20.48 1.27
C GLU A 951 5.35 21.12 2.61
N ALA A 952 4.37 21.41 3.47
CA ALA A 952 4.60 22.06 4.76
C ALA A 952 5.50 21.22 5.68
N LEU A 953 5.27 19.90 5.73
CA LEU A 953 6.07 18.97 6.54
C LEU A 953 7.53 18.91 6.07
N ASN A 954 7.76 19.00 4.76
CA ASN A 954 9.10 18.97 4.19
C ASN A 954 9.95 20.22 4.53
N ASN A 955 9.33 21.29 5.04
CA ASN A 955 9.97 22.56 5.39
C ASN A 955 10.21 22.74 6.90
N LEU A 956 9.98 21.72 7.72
CA LEU A 956 10.18 21.79 9.17
C LEU A 956 11.68 21.67 9.54
N ASP A 957 12.05 22.25 10.68
CA ASP A 957 13.39 22.12 11.26
C ASP A 957 13.58 20.71 11.88
N PHE A 958 12.50 20.10 12.38
CA PHE A 958 12.52 18.75 12.95
C PHE A 958 11.14 18.09 12.97
N MET A 959 11.04 16.80 12.68
CA MET A 959 9.81 16.02 12.82
C MET A 959 10.05 14.65 13.43
N VAL A 960 9.15 14.24 14.33
CA VAL A 960 9.11 12.88 14.88
C VAL A 960 7.74 12.24 14.63
N SER A 961 7.74 10.96 14.29
CA SER A 961 6.54 10.16 14.11
C SER A 961 6.52 9.00 15.11
N VAL A 962 5.46 8.89 15.91
CA VAL A 962 5.16 7.71 16.72
C VAL A 962 4.17 6.86 15.93
N ASP A 963 4.71 5.96 15.11
CA ASP A 963 3.97 5.09 14.19
C ASP A 963 4.84 3.87 13.84
N PHE A 964 4.23 2.72 13.59
CA PHE A 964 4.95 1.50 13.22
C PHE A 964 5.07 1.28 11.71
N PHE A 965 4.62 2.22 10.88
CA PHE A 965 4.78 2.18 9.43
C PHE A 965 5.52 3.40 8.88
N LEU A 966 6.23 3.19 7.76
CA LEU A 966 6.75 4.25 6.91
C LEU A 966 5.70 4.63 5.84
N ASN A 967 4.73 5.45 6.25
CA ASN A 967 3.63 5.98 5.45
C ASN A 967 3.90 7.42 4.90
N GLU A 968 2.92 8.01 4.20
CA GLU A 968 2.98 9.32 3.53
C GLU A 968 3.33 10.49 4.45
N THR A 969 2.93 10.42 5.73
CA THR A 969 3.30 11.44 6.72
C THR A 969 4.66 11.13 7.34
N SER A 970 4.87 9.90 7.81
CA SER A 970 6.08 9.52 8.54
C SER A 970 7.36 9.58 7.69
N ARG A 971 7.26 9.54 6.35
CA ARG A 971 8.42 9.76 5.45
C ARG A 971 9.12 11.10 5.62
N HIS A 972 8.41 12.09 6.18
CA HIS A 972 8.95 13.42 6.49
C HIS A 972 9.66 13.49 7.83
N ALA A 973 9.52 12.47 8.68
CA ALA A 973 10.16 12.47 10.00
C ALA A 973 11.69 12.36 9.91
N ASP A 974 12.37 12.97 10.88
CA ASP A 974 13.78 12.71 11.16
C ASP A 974 13.97 11.45 11.99
N ILE A 975 12.98 11.14 12.84
CA ILE A 975 12.93 9.96 13.70
C ILE A 975 11.53 9.34 13.68
N ILE A 976 11.47 8.02 13.50
CA ILE A 976 10.27 7.21 13.69
C ILE A 976 10.46 6.35 14.94
N LEU A 977 9.50 6.43 15.88
CA LEU A 977 9.44 5.66 17.11
C LEU A 977 8.30 4.62 16.99
N PRO A 978 8.60 3.37 16.60
CA PRO A 978 7.56 2.39 16.36
C PRO A 978 7.06 1.76 17.67
N PRO A 979 5.77 1.88 17.98
CA PRO A 979 5.20 1.17 19.12
C PRO A 979 4.99 -0.31 18.83
N THR A 980 4.80 -1.07 19.90
CA THR A 980 4.27 -2.44 19.85
C THR A 980 2.88 -2.47 19.20
N GLY A 981 2.55 -3.60 18.58
CA GLY A 981 1.33 -3.80 17.82
C GLY A 981 0.16 -4.14 18.74
N PRO A 982 -1.08 -4.12 18.22
CA PRO A 982 -2.28 -4.23 19.04
C PRO A 982 -2.39 -5.56 19.82
N LEU A 983 -1.72 -6.62 19.36
CA LEU A 983 -1.73 -7.94 20.02
C LEU A 983 -0.64 -8.11 21.09
N GLU A 984 0.26 -7.14 21.23
CA GLU A 984 1.45 -7.24 22.09
C GLU A 984 1.27 -6.54 23.44
N HIS A 985 0.15 -5.85 23.67
CA HIS A 985 -0.16 -5.15 24.93
C HIS A 985 -1.60 -5.40 25.39
N GLU A 986 -1.86 -5.10 26.66
CA GLU A 986 -3.20 -5.09 27.23
C GLU A 986 -4.09 -3.99 26.64
N HIS A 987 -5.41 -4.15 26.77
CA HIS A 987 -6.37 -3.17 26.29
C HIS A 987 -7.63 -3.08 27.15
N PHE A 988 -8.07 -1.84 27.37
CA PHE A 988 -9.39 -1.50 27.91
C PHE A 988 -9.91 -0.27 27.15
N ASP A 989 -11.12 -0.37 26.60
CA ASP A 989 -11.74 0.72 25.85
C ASP A 989 -12.24 1.83 26.80
N ILE A 990 -11.49 2.92 26.94
CA ILE A 990 -11.92 4.08 27.74
C ILE A 990 -12.91 4.95 26.95
N VAL A 991 -12.57 5.30 25.72
CA VAL A 991 -13.37 6.23 24.90
C VAL A 991 -14.66 5.57 24.42
N PHE A 992 -14.59 4.35 23.87
CA PHE A 992 -15.75 3.75 23.21
C PHE A 992 -16.80 3.22 24.18
N ASN A 993 -16.45 2.96 25.44
CA ASN A 993 -17.44 2.73 26.50
C ASN A 993 -18.31 3.97 26.79
N LEU A 994 -17.83 5.19 26.47
CA LEU A 994 -18.65 6.42 26.53
C LEU A 994 -19.64 6.52 25.38
N LEU A 995 -19.41 5.77 24.30
CA LEU A 995 -20.16 5.81 23.05
C LEU A 995 -21.03 4.57 22.85
N ALA A 996 -20.98 3.63 23.80
CA ALA A 996 -21.60 2.32 23.70
C ALA A 996 -23.13 2.40 23.82
N VAL A 997 -23.83 1.75 22.89
CA VAL A 997 -25.31 1.64 22.93
C VAL A 997 -25.81 0.77 24.09
N ARG A 998 -24.90 0.11 24.81
CA ARG A 998 -25.13 -0.73 25.98
C ARG A 998 -23.92 -0.64 26.90
N ASN A 999 -24.13 -0.56 28.22
CA ASN A 999 -23.02 -0.47 29.16
C ASN A 999 -22.31 -1.82 29.23
N VAL A 1000 -21.04 -1.85 28.83
CA VAL A 1000 -20.18 -3.04 28.88
C VAL A 1000 -18.83 -2.67 29.48
N ALA A 1001 -18.12 -3.66 30.01
CA ALA A 1001 -16.74 -3.49 30.47
C ALA A 1001 -15.94 -4.73 30.09
N LYS A 1002 -14.78 -4.54 29.45
CA LYS A 1002 -13.99 -5.63 28.89
C LYS A 1002 -12.51 -5.31 29.02
N TYR A 1003 -11.75 -6.26 29.57
CA TYR A 1003 -10.30 -6.19 29.67
C TYR A 1003 -9.68 -7.27 28.80
N SER A 1004 -8.72 -6.89 27.98
CA SER A 1004 -7.93 -7.82 27.16
C SER A 1004 -6.52 -7.84 27.68
N GLU A 1005 -6.01 -9.02 28.02
CA GLU A 1005 -4.58 -9.21 28.29
C GLU A 1005 -3.78 -9.12 26.98
N ALA A 1006 -2.47 -8.88 27.08
CA ALA A 1006 -1.58 -9.04 25.94
C ALA A 1006 -1.64 -10.49 25.44
N LEU A 1007 -1.75 -10.69 24.12
CA LEU A 1007 -1.68 -12.04 23.53
C LEU A 1007 -0.21 -12.49 23.45
N PHE A 1008 0.66 -11.58 23.02
CA PHE A 1008 2.10 -11.79 22.94
C PHE A 1008 2.80 -10.84 23.91
N GLU A 1009 3.83 -11.33 24.61
CA GLU A 1009 4.58 -10.50 25.54
C GLU A 1009 5.45 -9.48 24.79
N HIS A 1010 5.62 -8.30 25.40
CA HIS A 1010 6.58 -7.31 24.93
C HIS A 1010 8.00 -7.86 25.01
N ARG A 1011 8.78 -7.66 23.95
CA ARG A 1011 10.21 -7.98 23.93
C ARG A 1011 11.00 -6.84 24.57
N ASP A 1012 12.14 -7.15 25.18
CA ASP A 1012 13.00 -6.15 25.83
C ASP A 1012 13.47 -5.03 24.88
N ASP A 1013 13.54 -5.30 23.58
CA ASP A 1013 13.94 -4.38 22.51
C ASP A 1013 12.79 -3.57 21.90
N THR A 1014 11.54 -3.77 22.34
CA THR A 1014 10.38 -3.02 21.87
C THR A 1014 9.79 -2.14 22.98
N ARG A 1015 8.95 -1.16 22.61
CA ARG A 1015 8.30 -0.24 23.55
C ARG A 1015 6.84 -0.09 23.20
N SER A 1016 5.97 -0.07 24.21
CA SER A 1016 4.57 0.31 24.01
C SER A 1016 4.44 1.81 23.77
N ASP A 1017 3.30 2.25 23.25
CA ASP A 1017 2.99 3.68 23.16
C ASP A 1017 3.14 4.40 24.51
N PHE A 1018 2.76 3.73 25.61
CA PHE A 1018 2.87 4.29 26.95
C PHE A 1018 4.34 4.55 27.31
N ASP A 1019 5.22 3.57 27.07
CA ASP A 1019 6.65 3.68 27.38
C ASP A 1019 7.31 4.80 26.59
N ILE A 1020 6.98 4.93 25.31
CA ILE A 1020 7.50 5.99 24.42
C ILE A 1020 7.09 7.35 24.97
N MET A 1021 5.79 7.55 25.19
CA MET A 1021 5.24 8.85 25.61
C MET A 1021 5.72 9.24 27.00
N PHE A 1022 5.83 8.27 27.92
CA PHE A 1022 6.36 8.48 29.25
C PHE A 1022 7.86 8.82 29.21
N GLY A 1023 8.64 8.07 28.43
CA GLY A 1023 10.08 8.30 28.24
C GLY A 1023 10.39 9.69 27.69
N LEU A 1024 9.64 10.14 26.68
CA LEU A 1024 9.75 11.51 26.15
C LEU A 1024 9.33 12.55 27.20
N THR A 1025 8.24 12.32 27.92
CA THR A 1025 7.74 13.24 28.96
C THR A 1025 8.79 13.47 30.05
N GLN A 1026 9.45 12.40 30.53
CA GLN A 1026 10.48 12.50 31.56
C GLN A 1026 11.69 13.30 31.06
N ARG A 1027 12.22 12.97 29.89
CA ARG A 1027 13.40 13.62 29.30
C ARG A 1027 13.15 15.10 29.00
N ILE A 1028 12.01 15.45 28.41
CA ILE A 1028 11.63 16.85 28.15
C ILE A 1028 11.55 17.65 29.46
N ASN A 1029 10.90 17.11 30.50
CA ASN A 1029 10.82 17.79 31.80
C ASN A 1029 12.18 17.95 32.46
N GLN A 1030 13.06 16.94 32.35
CA GLN A 1030 14.43 17.02 32.87
C GLN A 1030 15.24 18.11 32.16
N LEU A 1031 15.12 18.22 30.84
CA LEU A 1031 15.81 19.25 30.06
C LEU A 1031 15.28 20.66 30.38
N LYS A 1032 13.96 20.83 30.56
CA LYS A 1032 13.35 22.15 30.86
C LYS A 1032 13.53 22.63 32.29
N HIS A 1033 13.61 21.72 33.25
CA HIS A 1033 13.51 22.05 34.69
C HIS A 1033 14.70 21.54 35.52
N GLY A 1034 15.71 20.94 34.88
CA GLY A 1034 16.82 20.26 35.55
C GLY A 1034 16.41 18.90 36.11
N ILE A 1035 17.26 18.29 36.94
CA ILE A 1035 16.92 17.04 37.64
C ILE A 1035 15.77 17.35 38.60
N ILE A 1036 14.54 17.11 38.16
CA ILE A 1036 13.39 17.11 39.04
C ILE A 1036 13.59 15.91 39.95
N ASN A 1037 13.86 16.16 41.22
CA ASN A 1037 13.80 15.14 42.26
C ASN A 1037 12.31 14.82 42.46
N ILE A 1038 11.74 14.05 41.53
CA ILE A 1038 10.38 13.54 41.62
C ILE A 1038 10.41 12.67 42.88
N LYS A 1039 9.93 13.23 44.00
CA LYS A 1039 9.69 12.44 45.21
C LYS A 1039 8.96 11.19 44.76
N LYS A 1040 9.61 10.02 44.94
CA LYS A 1040 9.10 8.65 44.75
C LYS A 1040 7.57 8.58 44.83
N GLN A 1041 6.86 8.91 43.76
CA GLN A 1041 5.55 8.36 43.54
C GLN A 1041 5.85 7.02 42.87
N PRO A 1042 5.45 5.89 43.47
CA PRO A 1042 5.61 4.61 42.78
C PRO A 1042 4.93 4.74 41.43
N GLU A 1043 5.68 4.47 40.36
CA GLU A 1043 5.11 4.44 39.01
C GLU A 1043 4.04 3.36 38.99
N MET A 1044 2.79 3.78 38.81
CA MET A 1044 1.67 2.85 38.70
C MET A 1044 1.71 2.22 37.31
N THR A 1045 1.62 0.90 37.24
CA THR A 1045 1.44 0.19 35.99
C THR A 1045 0.08 0.53 35.35
N MET A 1046 -0.07 0.27 34.06
CA MET A 1046 -1.35 0.45 33.35
C MET A 1046 -2.49 -0.33 34.02
N GLU A 1047 -2.24 -1.56 34.46
CA GLU A 1047 -3.19 -2.36 35.23
C GLU A 1047 -3.56 -1.71 36.58
N GLN A 1048 -2.60 -1.12 37.30
CA GLN A 1048 -2.88 -0.41 38.55
C GLN A 1048 -3.70 0.87 38.32
N ILE A 1049 -3.43 1.59 37.23
CA ILE A 1049 -4.22 2.77 36.84
C ILE A 1049 -5.66 2.33 36.51
N LEU A 1050 -5.84 1.24 35.77
CA LEU A 1050 -7.15 0.71 35.41
C LEU A 1050 -7.91 0.23 36.66
N ASP A 1051 -7.27 -0.55 37.54
CA ASP A 1051 -7.88 -1.06 38.76
C ASP A 1051 -8.36 0.08 39.67
N TYR A 1052 -7.51 1.09 39.87
CA TYR A 1052 -7.92 2.30 40.60
C TYR A 1052 -9.11 2.98 39.94
N SER A 1053 -9.09 3.14 38.61
CA SER A 1053 -10.16 3.78 37.85
C SER A 1053 -11.49 3.03 38.00
N LEU A 1054 -11.49 1.70 37.89
CA LEU A 1054 -12.68 0.86 38.06
C LEU A 1054 -13.26 0.96 39.48
N ARG A 1055 -12.41 0.89 40.51
CA ARG A 1055 -12.83 1.00 41.92
C ARG A 1055 -13.34 2.38 42.29
N SER A 1056 -12.84 3.42 41.62
CA SER A 1056 -13.31 4.80 41.81
C SER A 1056 -14.55 5.15 40.98
N GLY A 1057 -14.83 4.35 39.95
CA GLY A 1057 -15.93 4.58 39.01
C GLY A 1057 -17.32 4.18 39.54
N PRO A 1058 -18.36 4.30 38.70
CA PRO A 1058 -19.76 4.19 39.14
C PRO A 1058 -20.18 2.81 39.66
N TYR A 1059 -19.37 1.78 39.41
CA TYR A 1059 -19.61 0.38 39.76
C TYR A 1059 -18.62 -0.14 40.83
N GLY A 1060 -17.73 0.71 41.35
CA GLY A 1060 -16.65 0.34 42.26
C GLY A 1060 -17.06 -0.03 43.69
N LYS A 1061 -18.35 0.09 44.05
CA LYS A 1061 -18.89 -0.33 45.36
C LYS A 1061 -19.78 -1.58 45.28
N SER A 1062 -20.63 -1.63 44.26
CA SER A 1062 -21.57 -2.70 43.94
C SER A 1062 -21.98 -2.54 42.48
N PHE A 1063 -22.39 -3.61 41.82
CA PHE A 1063 -22.86 -3.52 40.44
C PHE A 1063 -23.91 -4.59 40.12
N THR A 1064 -24.57 -4.41 38.99
CA THR A 1064 -25.54 -5.35 38.47
C THR A 1064 -25.06 -5.81 37.09
N SER A 1065 -24.92 -7.12 36.90
CA SER A 1065 -24.64 -7.73 35.60
C SER A 1065 -25.90 -8.29 34.95
N TYR A 1066 -25.87 -8.43 33.63
CA TYR A 1066 -26.91 -9.08 32.85
C TYR A 1066 -26.36 -10.37 32.22
N GLU A 1067 -26.65 -11.52 32.82
CA GLU A 1067 -26.12 -12.81 32.39
C GLU A 1067 -27.26 -13.64 31.77
N SER A 1068 -27.12 -14.01 30.49
CA SER A 1068 -28.16 -14.71 29.71
C SER A 1068 -29.55 -14.03 29.82
N GLY A 1069 -29.57 -12.69 29.81
CA GLY A 1069 -30.78 -11.88 29.90
C GLY A 1069 -31.38 -11.75 31.31
N LYS A 1070 -30.72 -12.28 32.35
CA LYS A 1070 -31.15 -12.14 33.74
C LYS A 1070 -30.30 -11.12 34.48
N GLU A 1071 -30.97 -10.32 35.30
CA GLU A 1071 -30.32 -9.34 36.17
C GLU A 1071 -29.74 -10.03 37.40
N ILE A 1072 -28.44 -9.83 37.67
CA ILE A 1072 -27.71 -10.39 38.81
C ILE A 1072 -27.05 -9.25 39.57
N SER A 1073 -27.36 -9.12 40.86
CA SER A 1073 -26.79 -8.08 41.73
C SER A 1073 -25.57 -8.59 42.48
N HIS A 1074 -24.52 -7.79 42.53
CA HIS A 1074 -23.27 -8.07 43.21
C HIS A 1074 -23.04 -7.04 44.33
N ASP A 1075 -22.92 -7.53 45.57
CA ASP A 1075 -22.71 -6.70 46.76
C ASP A 1075 -21.26 -6.21 46.93
N TYR A 1076 -20.37 -6.60 46.01
CA TYR A 1076 -18.98 -6.15 45.94
C TYR A 1076 -18.74 -5.27 44.71
N GLY A 1077 -17.70 -4.43 44.78
CA GLY A 1077 -17.36 -3.47 43.73
C GLY A 1077 -16.59 -4.06 42.56
N LEU A 1078 -16.75 -3.44 41.38
CA LEU A 1078 -15.96 -3.74 40.20
C LEU A 1078 -14.49 -3.33 40.42
N SER A 1079 -13.58 -4.23 40.08
CA SER A 1079 -12.12 -4.06 40.12
C SER A 1079 -11.51 -4.81 38.93
N LEU A 1080 -10.21 -4.64 38.66
CA LEU A 1080 -9.56 -5.36 37.58
C LEU A 1080 -9.59 -6.88 37.81
N ASP A 1081 -9.36 -7.33 39.06
CA ASP A 1081 -9.43 -8.74 39.43
C ASP A 1081 -10.81 -9.36 39.24
N VAL A 1082 -11.88 -8.57 39.48
CA VAL A 1082 -13.26 -8.99 39.17
C VAL A 1082 -13.44 -9.06 37.67
N LEU A 1083 -13.02 -8.04 36.91
CA LEU A 1083 -13.20 -7.99 35.47
C LEU A 1083 -12.46 -9.14 34.74
N LYS A 1084 -11.27 -9.53 35.22
CA LYS A 1084 -10.50 -10.69 34.72
C LYS A 1084 -11.25 -12.03 34.87
N GLN A 1085 -12.25 -12.13 35.75
CA GLN A 1085 -13.10 -13.32 35.88
C GLN A 1085 -14.17 -13.42 34.77
N TYR A 1086 -14.34 -12.36 33.97
CA TYR A 1086 -15.27 -12.28 32.84
C TYR A 1086 -14.49 -12.15 31.52
N PRO A 1087 -13.84 -13.22 31.03
CA PRO A 1087 -12.95 -13.14 29.86
C PRO A 1087 -13.67 -12.79 28.54
N HIS A 1088 -14.98 -13.03 28.47
CA HIS A 1088 -15.84 -12.62 27.36
C HIS A 1088 -16.34 -11.16 27.48
N GLY A 1089 -16.06 -10.52 28.62
CA GLY A 1089 -16.61 -9.22 28.97
C GLY A 1089 -17.82 -9.28 29.90
N LEU A 1090 -18.09 -8.14 30.55
CA LEU A 1090 -19.19 -7.96 31.48
C LEU A 1090 -20.29 -7.08 30.85
N ASP A 1091 -21.52 -7.58 30.85
CA ASP A 1091 -22.71 -6.79 30.50
C ASP A 1091 -23.23 -6.06 31.74
N LEU A 1092 -23.09 -4.73 31.76
CA LEU A 1092 -23.58 -3.86 32.84
C LEU A 1092 -25.00 -3.34 32.58
N GLY A 1093 -25.62 -3.74 31.46
CA GLY A 1093 -27.01 -3.52 31.16
C GLY A 1093 -27.30 -2.39 30.19
N PRO A 1094 -28.60 -2.19 29.89
CA PRO A 1094 -29.03 -1.15 28.98
C PRO A 1094 -28.78 0.25 29.56
N LEU A 1095 -28.79 1.26 28.69
CA LEU A 1095 -28.73 2.67 29.10
C LEU A 1095 -29.95 3.01 29.99
N LYS A 1096 -29.74 3.85 31.01
CA LYS A 1096 -30.78 4.26 31.97
C LYS A 1096 -30.79 5.80 32.07
N PRO A 1097 -31.96 6.43 32.25
CA PRO A 1097 -32.04 7.87 32.46
C PRO A 1097 -31.14 8.35 33.59
N CYS A 1098 -30.49 9.50 33.42
CA CYS A 1098 -29.46 10.02 34.33
C CYS A 1098 -29.55 11.53 34.60
N LEU A 1099 -30.40 12.26 33.88
CA LEU A 1099 -30.67 13.67 34.11
C LEU A 1099 -31.54 13.88 35.36
N PRO A 1100 -31.38 15.00 36.10
CA PRO A 1100 -30.44 16.11 35.87
C PRO A 1100 -29.01 15.86 36.39
N ASN A 1101 -28.77 14.76 37.10
CA ASN A 1101 -27.51 14.55 37.83
C ASN A 1101 -26.27 14.50 36.92
N HIS A 1102 -26.47 14.12 35.66
CA HIS A 1102 -25.42 14.04 34.66
C HIS A 1102 -25.18 15.34 33.86
N LEU A 1103 -25.89 16.44 34.16
CA LEU A 1103 -25.60 17.76 33.59
C LEU A 1103 -24.40 18.41 34.28
N PHE A 1104 -23.54 19.06 33.50
CA PHE A 1104 -22.36 19.78 33.99
C PHE A 1104 -22.49 21.30 33.89
N THR A 1105 -23.61 21.79 33.36
CA THR A 1105 -24.01 23.19 33.49
C THR A 1105 -24.11 23.57 34.97
N LYS A 1106 -23.77 24.82 35.28
CA LYS A 1106 -23.70 25.29 36.67
C LYS A 1106 -25.07 25.32 37.36
N ASP A 1107 -26.11 25.57 36.58
CA ASP A 1107 -27.52 25.64 36.99
C ASP A 1107 -28.27 24.30 36.86
N LYS A 1108 -27.61 23.26 36.32
CA LYS A 1108 -28.22 21.95 36.05
C LYS A 1108 -29.42 22.02 35.10
N LEU A 1109 -29.41 22.99 34.19
CA LEU A 1109 -30.36 23.11 33.08
C LEU A 1109 -29.67 22.74 31.75
N ILE A 1110 -30.48 22.37 30.77
CA ILE A 1110 -30.09 22.22 29.37
C ILE A 1110 -30.23 23.59 28.71
N HIS A 1111 -29.12 24.15 28.25
CA HIS A 1111 -29.10 25.46 27.59
C HIS A 1111 -29.52 25.29 26.13
N LEU A 1112 -30.77 25.62 25.79
CA LEU A 1112 -31.30 25.43 24.44
C LEU A 1112 -30.83 26.48 23.44
N LEU A 1113 -30.38 27.65 23.90
CA LEU A 1113 -29.99 28.77 23.04
C LEU A 1113 -28.58 29.28 23.37
N PRO A 1114 -27.52 28.49 23.13
CA PRO A 1114 -26.15 29.00 23.25
C PRO A 1114 -25.90 30.17 22.29
N ASP A 1115 -25.22 31.23 22.75
CA ASP A 1115 -24.98 32.45 21.96
C ASP A 1115 -24.47 32.20 20.52
N PRO A 1116 -23.48 31.30 20.27
CA PRO A 1116 -22.97 31.08 18.91
C PRO A 1116 -24.01 30.55 17.91
N ILE A 1117 -25.07 29.88 18.38
CA ILE A 1117 -26.11 29.30 17.51
C ILE A 1117 -27.00 30.39 16.89
N LEU A 1118 -27.25 31.48 17.62
CA LEU A 1118 -28.09 32.57 17.12
C LEU A 1118 -27.45 33.24 15.90
N ASP A 1119 -26.14 33.46 15.94
CA ASP A 1119 -25.38 34.01 14.81
C ASP A 1119 -25.37 33.03 13.62
N ASP A 1120 -25.25 31.73 13.89
CA ASP A 1120 -25.20 30.71 12.85
C ASP A 1120 -26.54 30.50 12.14
N LEU A 1121 -27.67 30.64 12.85
CA LEU A 1121 -29.00 30.65 12.26
C LEU A 1121 -29.19 31.85 11.30
N GLN A 1122 -28.66 33.03 11.65
CA GLN A 1122 -28.67 34.19 10.75
C GLN A 1122 -27.79 33.96 9.52
N ARG A 1123 -26.60 33.36 9.70
CA ARG A 1123 -25.71 32.96 8.60
C ARG A 1123 -26.38 31.95 7.67
N MET A 1124 -27.07 30.96 8.24
CA MET A 1124 -27.86 29.97 7.50
C MET A 1124 -28.93 30.66 6.63
N LYS A 1125 -29.69 31.60 7.22
CA LYS A 1125 -30.68 32.40 6.49
C LYS A 1125 -30.07 33.18 5.35
N ALA A 1126 -28.97 33.90 5.59
CA ALA A 1126 -28.28 34.66 4.56
C ALA A 1126 -27.78 33.77 3.41
N GLN A 1127 -27.21 32.61 3.73
CA GLN A 1127 -26.68 31.68 2.74
C GLN A 1127 -27.78 31.09 1.85
N PHE A 1128 -28.83 30.51 2.43
CA PHE A 1128 -29.88 29.85 1.65
C PHE A 1128 -30.87 30.80 0.97
N SER A 1129 -30.87 32.09 1.35
CA SER A 1129 -31.58 33.13 0.60
C SER A 1129 -30.88 33.54 -0.69
N SER A 1130 -29.60 33.17 -0.88
CA SER A 1130 -28.83 33.50 -2.07
C SER A 1130 -28.90 32.37 -3.11
N LYS A 1131 -29.17 32.71 -4.38
CA LYS A 1131 -29.12 31.73 -5.48
C LYS A 1131 -27.66 31.46 -5.84
N THR A 1132 -27.12 30.31 -5.44
CA THR A 1132 -25.81 29.82 -5.90
C THR A 1132 -25.91 29.08 -7.23
N ALA A 1133 -24.85 29.20 -8.05
CA ALA A 1133 -24.71 28.48 -9.31
C ALA A 1133 -24.69 26.96 -9.12
N THR A 1134 -25.16 26.24 -10.13
CA THR A 1134 -25.23 24.78 -10.18
C THR A 1134 -23.87 24.18 -10.54
N SER A 1135 -23.03 23.90 -9.55
CA SER A 1135 -21.85 23.03 -9.69
C SER A 1135 -22.17 21.61 -9.22
N LEU A 1136 -21.42 20.61 -9.69
CA LEU A 1136 -21.43 19.29 -9.06
C LEU A 1136 -20.85 19.40 -7.65
N MET A 1137 -21.37 18.61 -6.73
CA MET A 1137 -20.91 18.54 -5.35
C MET A 1137 -20.27 17.19 -5.06
N MET A 1138 -19.01 17.20 -4.64
CA MET A 1138 -18.30 16.01 -4.20
C MET A 1138 -18.62 15.70 -2.74
N ILE A 1139 -18.89 14.43 -2.45
CA ILE A 1139 -19.03 13.85 -1.12
C ILE A 1139 -18.02 12.71 -0.90
N SER A 1140 -17.71 12.44 0.36
CA SER A 1140 -16.80 11.35 0.75
C SER A 1140 -17.55 10.03 1.01
N ARG A 1141 -16.86 8.90 0.90
CA ARG A 1141 -17.33 7.61 1.43
C ARG A 1141 -16.22 6.79 2.08
N ARG A 1142 -16.61 5.81 2.90
CA ARG A 1142 -15.73 4.77 3.46
C ARG A 1142 -16.11 3.40 2.88
N ASP A 1143 -15.17 2.47 2.90
CA ASP A 1143 -15.39 1.06 2.56
C ASP A 1143 -15.27 0.17 3.82
N LEU A 1144 -16.04 -0.91 3.91
CA LEU A 1144 -15.99 -1.83 5.05
C LEU A 1144 -14.59 -2.46 5.23
N ARG A 1145 -13.84 -2.65 4.14
CA ARG A 1145 -12.51 -3.27 4.15
C ARG A 1145 -11.38 -2.28 4.30
N THR A 1146 -11.64 -0.98 4.30
CA THR A 1146 -10.63 0.00 4.66
C THR A 1146 -10.95 0.59 6.03
N ASN A 1147 -9.95 1.21 6.64
CA ASN A 1147 -10.14 1.95 7.88
C ASN A 1147 -9.27 3.19 7.81
N ASN A 1148 -9.90 4.35 7.57
CA ASN A 1148 -9.20 5.59 7.27
C ASN A 1148 -8.07 5.33 6.26
N SER A 1149 -6.82 5.68 6.56
CA SER A 1149 -5.66 5.44 5.68
C SER A 1149 -4.75 4.26 6.09
N TRP A 1150 -4.94 3.57 7.21
CA TRP A 1150 -3.89 2.66 7.75
C TRP A 1150 -4.04 1.16 7.43
N MET A 1151 -5.19 0.68 6.96
CA MET A 1151 -5.41 -0.76 6.70
C MET A 1151 -5.17 -1.21 5.24
N HIS A 1152 -4.62 -0.34 4.40
CA HIS A 1152 -4.36 -0.64 2.98
C HIS A 1152 -3.19 -1.61 2.76
N ASN A 1153 -2.32 -1.80 3.75
CA ASN A 1153 -1.22 -2.78 3.65
C ASN A 1153 -1.64 -4.23 3.96
N SER A 1154 -2.93 -4.48 4.24
CA SER A 1154 -3.45 -5.84 4.41
C SER A 1154 -3.86 -6.45 3.06
N GLN A 1155 -3.14 -7.50 2.64
CA GLN A 1155 -3.42 -8.25 1.41
C GLN A 1155 -4.87 -8.78 1.37
N ARG A 1156 -5.40 -9.18 2.54
CA ARG A 1156 -6.76 -9.73 2.65
C ARG A 1156 -7.84 -8.69 2.42
N LEU A 1157 -7.57 -7.44 2.77
CA LEU A 1157 -8.53 -6.35 2.69
C LEU A 1157 -8.55 -5.69 1.32
N ILE A 1158 -7.37 -5.48 0.71
CA ILE A 1158 -7.29 -4.75 -0.57
C ILE A 1158 -7.53 -5.61 -1.82
N LYS A 1159 -7.43 -6.95 -1.73
CA LYS A 1159 -7.71 -7.84 -2.87
C LYS A 1159 -9.12 -7.65 -3.46
N GLY A 1160 -9.28 -7.95 -4.74
CA GLY A 1160 -10.57 -7.91 -5.45
C GLY A 1160 -10.79 -6.62 -6.24
N LYS A 1161 -12.06 -6.21 -6.37
CA LYS A 1161 -12.46 -5.06 -7.20
C LYS A 1161 -11.70 -3.78 -6.84
N ASP A 1162 -11.53 -2.89 -7.81
CA ASP A 1162 -11.22 -1.51 -7.46
C ASP A 1162 -12.36 -0.92 -6.61
N ARG A 1163 -11.96 -0.21 -5.56
CA ARG A 1163 -12.83 0.46 -4.59
C ARG A 1163 -12.67 1.97 -4.64
N CYS A 1164 -11.70 2.47 -5.41
CA CYS A 1164 -11.31 3.87 -5.50
C CYS A 1164 -12.01 4.67 -6.63
N ALA A 1165 -13.02 4.11 -7.29
CA ALA A 1165 -13.74 4.79 -8.37
C ALA A 1165 -14.61 5.99 -7.90
N LEU A 1166 -14.74 7.01 -8.74
CA LEU A 1166 -15.70 8.10 -8.59
C LEU A 1166 -17.11 7.62 -8.97
N LEU A 1167 -18.07 7.73 -8.06
CA LEU A 1167 -19.48 7.47 -8.38
C LEU A 1167 -20.13 8.73 -8.95
N ILE A 1168 -20.91 8.58 -10.03
CA ILE A 1168 -21.66 9.67 -10.66
C ILE A 1168 -23.02 9.18 -11.17
N HIS A 1169 -24.05 10.03 -11.09
CA HIS A 1169 -25.39 9.71 -11.59
C HIS A 1169 -25.41 9.60 -13.13
N PRO A 1170 -26.18 8.68 -13.75
CA PRO A 1170 -26.17 8.50 -15.21
C PRO A 1170 -26.50 9.76 -16.02
N GLU A 1171 -27.48 10.55 -15.58
CA GLU A 1171 -27.82 11.82 -16.24
C GLU A 1171 -26.68 12.85 -16.19
N ASP A 1172 -25.97 12.97 -15.07
CA ASP A 1172 -24.84 13.92 -14.97
C ASP A 1172 -23.65 13.44 -15.80
N ALA A 1173 -23.36 12.14 -15.79
CA ALA A 1173 -22.31 11.56 -16.63
C ALA A 1173 -22.58 11.84 -18.11
N LYS A 1174 -23.83 11.67 -18.55
CA LYS A 1174 -24.27 11.99 -19.91
C LYS A 1174 -24.12 13.46 -20.24
N GLU A 1175 -24.52 14.37 -19.34
CA GLU A 1175 -24.38 15.82 -19.52
C GLU A 1175 -22.91 16.26 -19.60
N LYS A 1176 -22.02 15.57 -18.89
CA LYS A 1176 -20.58 15.88 -18.83
C LYS A 1176 -19.73 15.11 -19.84
N GLY A 1177 -20.33 14.22 -20.62
CA GLY A 1177 -19.61 13.40 -21.61
C GLY A 1177 -18.65 12.39 -20.98
N VAL A 1178 -18.93 11.95 -19.75
CA VAL A 1178 -18.13 10.96 -19.02
C VAL A 1178 -18.74 9.57 -19.23
N VAL A 1179 -17.89 8.56 -19.43
CA VAL A 1179 -18.30 7.19 -19.75
C VAL A 1179 -18.12 6.25 -18.55
N ASP A 1180 -18.99 5.24 -18.44
CA ASP A 1180 -18.88 4.25 -17.37
C ASP A 1180 -17.56 3.48 -17.48
N ARG A 1181 -16.93 3.25 -16.33
CA ARG A 1181 -15.59 2.69 -16.20
C ARG A 1181 -14.52 3.42 -17.01
N GLY A 1182 -14.78 4.61 -17.52
CA GLY A 1182 -13.77 5.46 -18.14
C GLY A 1182 -12.90 6.17 -17.11
N GLN A 1183 -12.03 7.04 -17.60
CA GLN A 1183 -11.31 7.99 -16.76
C GLN A 1183 -11.84 9.40 -16.99
N ALA A 1184 -11.87 10.21 -15.93
CA ALA A 1184 -12.22 11.62 -15.98
C ALA A 1184 -11.24 12.45 -15.16
N TYR A 1185 -11.10 13.73 -15.52
CA TYR A 1185 -10.47 14.72 -14.66
C TYR A 1185 -11.52 15.29 -13.71
N LEU A 1186 -11.26 15.15 -12.41
CA LEU A 1186 -12.06 15.77 -11.35
C LEU A 1186 -11.24 16.89 -10.72
N LYS A 1187 -11.79 18.10 -10.75
CA LYS A 1187 -11.10 19.32 -10.34
C LYS A 1187 -11.87 20.07 -9.27
N SER A 1188 -11.15 20.62 -8.30
CA SER A 1188 -11.66 21.57 -7.31
C SER A 1188 -10.82 22.85 -7.29
N ARG A 1189 -11.03 23.73 -6.31
CA ARG A 1189 -10.18 24.91 -6.11
C ARG A 1189 -8.70 24.56 -5.89
N VAL A 1190 -8.43 23.45 -5.20
CA VAL A 1190 -7.09 23.13 -4.67
C VAL A 1190 -6.30 22.15 -5.52
N GLY A 1191 -6.96 21.42 -6.43
CA GLY A 1191 -6.28 20.41 -7.22
C GLY A 1191 -7.13 19.80 -8.32
N GLU A 1192 -6.50 18.90 -9.05
CA GLU A 1192 -7.09 18.08 -10.10
C GLU A 1192 -6.55 16.65 -9.97
N LEU A 1193 -7.45 15.67 -10.11
CA LEU A 1193 -7.13 14.25 -10.10
C LEU A 1193 -7.70 13.58 -11.34
N LYS A 1194 -6.94 12.63 -11.87
CA LYS A 1194 -7.47 11.65 -12.81
C LYS A 1194 -8.12 10.52 -12.03
N VAL A 1195 -9.40 10.25 -12.27
CA VAL A 1195 -10.18 9.28 -11.51
C VAL A 1195 -10.84 8.28 -12.44
N ASP A 1196 -10.91 7.02 -12.00
CA ASP A 1196 -11.73 6.00 -12.65
C ASP A 1196 -13.20 6.22 -12.28
N VAL A 1197 -14.12 6.08 -13.22
CA VAL A 1197 -15.53 6.45 -13.05
C VAL A 1197 -16.40 5.21 -12.95
N LEU A 1198 -17.40 5.23 -12.07
CA LEU A 1198 -18.47 4.24 -12.01
C LEU A 1198 -19.82 4.97 -12.02
N ILE A 1199 -20.61 4.73 -13.05
CA ILE A 1199 -21.93 5.33 -13.20
C ILE A 1199 -22.94 4.53 -12.37
N THR A 1200 -23.73 5.20 -11.52
CA THR A 1200 -24.74 4.55 -10.67
C THR A 1200 -25.87 5.47 -10.26
N GLU A 1201 -27.08 4.93 -10.20
CA GLU A 1201 -28.29 5.58 -9.65
C GLU A 1201 -28.28 5.66 -8.11
N ASP A 1202 -27.29 5.03 -7.45
CA ASP A 1202 -27.15 5.09 -5.99
C ASP A 1202 -26.66 6.45 -5.50
N VAL A 1203 -26.18 7.35 -6.36
CA VAL A 1203 -25.85 8.74 -6.02
C VAL A 1203 -26.83 9.67 -6.71
N MET A 1204 -27.36 10.67 -6.02
CA MET A 1204 -28.32 11.60 -6.63
C MET A 1204 -27.68 12.48 -7.71
N ARG A 1205 -28.52 13.04 -8.60
CA ARG A 1205 -28.10 14.08 -9.54
C ARG A 1205 -27.48 15.30 -8.85
N GLY A 1206 -26.50 15.89 -9.51
CA GLY A 1206 -25.71 17.02 -9.00
C GLY A 1206 -24.58 16.59 -8.05
N VAL A 1207 -24.37 15.30 -7.80
CA VAL A 1207 -23.44 14.79 -6.78
C VAL A 1207 -22.49 13.76 -7.38
N VAL A 1208 -21.23 13.84 -6.96
CA VAL A 1208 -20.22 12.80 -7.21
C VAL A 1208 -19.62 12.33 -5.89
N CYS A 1209 -19.20 11.06 -5.82
CA CYS A 1209 -18.74 10.46 -4.57
C CYS A 1209 -17.38 9.77 -4.75
N LEU A 1210 -16.39 10.13 -3.93
CA LEU A 1210 -15.03 9.57 -3.97
C LEU A 1210 -14.67 9.01 -2.57
N PRO A 1211 -13.93 7.89 -2.46
CA PRO A 1211 -13.63 7.32 -1.16
C PRO A 1211 -12.46 8.04 -0.48
N HIS A 1212 -12.51 8.04 0.85
CA HIS A 1212 -11.46 8.56 1.72
C HIS A 1212 -10.37 7.50 1.99
N GLY A 1213 -9.14 7.95 2.27
CA GLY A 1213 -8.06 7.11 2.80
C GLY A 1213 -7.13 6.47 1.77
N TRP A 1214 -7.31 6.78 0.48
CA TRP A 1214 -6.49 6.30 -0.64
C TRP A 1214 -5.42 7.33 -1.03
N GLY A 1215 -4.54 6.97 -1.99
CA GLY A 1215 -3.37 7.75 -2.42
C GLY A 1215 -2.04 7.22 -1.87
N HIS A 1216 -1.89 5.90 -1.78
CA HIS A 1216 -0.69 5.24 -1.22
C HIS A 1216 0.45 5.09 -2.24
N ASP A 1217 0.79 6.18 -2.92
CA ASP A 1217 1.78 6.23 -4.00
C ASP A 1217 2.80 7.39 -3.87
N ARG A 1218 2.83 8.06 -2.72
CA ARG A 1218 3.85 9.09 -2.46
C ARG A 1218 5.24 8.47 -2.47
N GLU A 1219 6.21 9.20 -3.03
CA GLU A 1219 7.61 8.77 -3.06
C GLU A 1219 8.17 8.51 -1.65
N GLY A 1220 9.04 7.53 -1.44
CA GLY A 1220 9.70 7.33 -0.13
C GLY A 1220 8.84 6.72 0.98
N ILE A 1221 7.62 6.23 0.70
CA ILE A 1221 6.89 5.33 1.59
C ILE A 1221 7.37 3.88 1.42
N ALA A 1222 7.11 3.02 2.42
CA ALA A 1222 7.39 1.58 2.36
C ALA A 1222 6.17 0.78 2.83
N LEU A 1223 5.15 0.69 1.97
CA LEU A 1223 3.92 -0.05 2.19
C LEU A 1223 3.65 -0.92 0.95
N ARG A 1224 4.30 -2.08 0.88
CA ARG A 1224 4.38 -2.89 -0.36
C ARG A 1224 3.02 -3.29 -0.89
N VAL A 1225 2.11 -3.67 0.00
CA VAL A 1225 0.77 -4.13 -0.39
C VAL A 1225 -0.09 -2.93 -0.81
N ALA A 1226 -0.07 -1.84 -0.05
CA ALA A 1226 -0.86 -0.65 -0.38
C ALA A 1226 -0.46 -0.05 -1.74
N GLN A 1227 0.84 -0.07 -2.07
CA GLN A 1227 1.38 0.41 -3.35
C GLN A 1227 0.94 -0.42 -4.57
N THR A 1228 0.42 -1.64 -4.38
CA THR A 1228 -0.11 -2.44 -5.50
C THR A 1228 -1.44 -1.91 -6.04
N ASN A 1229 -2.20 -1.19 -5.20
CA ASN A 1229 -3.44 -0.54 -5.57
C ASN A 1229 -3.58 0.78 -4.79
N PRO A 1230 -2.83 1.82 -5.19
CA PRO A 1230 -2.73 3.04 -4.38
C PRO A 1230 -4.02 3.87 -4.35
N GLY A 1231 -4.85 3.78 -5.40
CA GLY A 1231 -6.02 4.63 -5.60
C GLY A 1231 -5.65 6.11 -5.72
N VAL A 1232 -6.60 7.00 -5.43
CA VAL A 1232 -6.42 8.46 -5.47
C VAL A 1232 -6.87 9.11 -4.17
N SER A 1233 -6.13 10.12 -3.70
CA SER A 1233 -6.47 10.87 -2.49
C SER A 1233 -7.56 11.90 -2.76
N MET A 1234 -8.81 11.66 -2.35
CA MET A 1234 -9.88 12.68 -2.36
C MET A 1234 -9.46 13.98 -1.63
N ASN A 1235 -8.57 13.87 -0.67
CA ASN A 1235 -8.09 14.99 0.13
C ASN A 1235 -7.13 15.92 -0.63
N ASP A 1236 -6.64 15.51 -1.80
CA ASP A 1236 -5.95 16.41 -2.73
C ASP A 1236 -6.93 17.34 -3.47
N LEU A 1237 -8.25 17.06 -3.41
CA LEU A 1237 -9.32 17.90 -3.95
C LEU A 1237 -10.13 18.61 -2.87
N THR A 1238 -9.99 18.21 -1.60
CA THR A 1238 -10.78 18.78 -0.51
C THR A 1238 -10.23 20.15 -0.11
N ASP A 1239 -11.08 21.17 -0.17
CA ASP A 1239 -10.71 22.57 0.02
C ASP A 1239 -10.45 22.92 1.50
N ASP A 1240 -9.19 23.22 1.83
CA ASP A 1240 -8.71 23.61 3.16
C ASP A 1240 -9.32 24.92 3.71
N GLN A 1241 -9.82 25.79 2.82
CA GLN A 1241 -10.43 27.06 3.20
C GLN A 1241 -11.89 26.89 3.63
N ARG A 1242 -12.50 25.73 3.36
CA ARG A 1242 -13.89 25.46 3.73
C ARG A 1242 -13.93 24.70 5.05
N VAL A 1243 -14.29 25.44 6.10
CA VAL A 1243 -14.48 24.92 7.46
C VAL A 1243 -15.85 25.33 7.99
N ASP A 1244 -16.38 24.57 8.93
CA ASP A 1244 -17.50 25.03 9.74
C ASP A 1244 -17.04 26.21 10.60
N SER A 1245 -17.57 27.41 10.34
CA SER A 1245 -17.04 28.64 10.96
C SER A 1245 -17.18 28.69 12.48
N MET A 1246 -18.13 27.95 13.04
CA MET A 1246 -18.35 27.90 14.49
C MET A 1246 -17.33 26.98 15.19
N SER A 1247 -17.17 25.75 14.69
CA SER A 1247 -16.31 24.75 15.33
C SER A 1247 -14.89 24.69 14.77
N GLY A 1248 -14.65 25.27 13.60
CA GLY A 1248 -13.42 25.11 12.81
C GLY A 1248 -13.29 23.74 12.13
N ASN A 1249 -14.28 22.85 12.27
CA ASN A 1249 -14.22 21.50 11.72
C ASN A 1249 -14.09 21.50 10.19
N ALA A 1250 -13.29 20.58 9.65
CA ALA A 1250 -13.07 20.46 8.21
C ALA A 1250 -14.36 20.04 7.47
N ILE A 1251 -14.54 20.57 6.25
CA ILE A 1251 -15.63 20.19 5.37
C ILE A 1251 -15.11 19.18 4.33
N PHE A 1252 -15.65 17.96 4.35
CA PHE A 1252 -15.36 16.90 3.37
C PHE A 1252 -16.54 16.60 2.45
N ASN A 1253 -17.75 17.02 2.81
CA ASN A 1253 -18.97 16.78 2.05
C ASN A 1253 -19.56 18.10 1.51
N GLY A 1254 -19.96 18.08 0.24
CA GLY A 1254 -20.49 19.27 -0.44
C GLY A 1254 -19.39 20.17 -1.00
N ILE A 1255 -18.30 19.59 -1.52
CA ILE A 1255 -17.20 20.33 -2.16
C ILE A 1255 -17.53 20.59 -3.63
N PRO A 1256 -17.59 21.85 -4.10
CA PRO A 1256 -17.79 22.16 -5.51
C PRO A 1256 -16.66 21.56 -6.35
N VAL A 1257 -17.05 20.84 -7.40
CA VAL A 1257 -16.12 20.22 -8.34
C VAL A 1257 -16.60 20.39 -9.78
N GLU A 1258 -15.63 20.36 -10.68
CA GLU A 1258 -15.83 20.25 -12.12
C GLU A 1258 -15.33 18.88 -12.57
N ILE A 1259 -16.03 18.27 -13.52
CA ILE A 1259 -15.63 17.02 -14.13
C ILE A 1259 -15.53 17.21 -15.63
N ALA A 1260 -14.46 16.68 -16.21
CA ALA A 1260 -14.21 16.68 -17.65
C ALA A 1260 -13.75 15.28 -18.10
N PRO A 1261 -14.11 14.84 -19.32
CA PRO A 1261 -13.57 13.60 -19.89
C PRO A 1261 -12.05 13.71 -20.08
N CYS A 1262 -11.36 12.56 -20.03
CA CYS A 1262 -9.91 12.46 -20.24
C CYS A 1262 -9.45 12.70 -21.67
#